data_AF-A0A969DKH1-F1
#
_entry.id   AF-A0A969DKH1-F1
#
_cell.length_a   1.000
_cell.length_b   1.000
_cell.length_c   1.000
_cell.angle_alpha   90.00
_cell.angle_beta   90.00
_cell.angle_gamma   90.00
#
_symmetry.space_group_name_H-M   'P 1'
#
loop_
_entity.id
_entity.type
_entity.pdbx_description
1 polymer ?
#
loop_
_entity_poly.entity_id
_entity_poly.type
_entity_poly.pdbx_seq_one_letter_code
_entity_poly.pdbx_strand_id
1 'polypeptide(L)'
;MASSPLRFATYNASLNRASAGQLIDNLSTPDDSQAQAVAEVIQRTNPDVLLINEFDFDVAGEAANLFQTNYLGVSQNGVDPVEYPYVYVAPSNTGVASGFDLDNSGAAGDFAPNDAFGFGFFEGQFGFAIFSKHPIVTDQIRTFQAFLWKDMPGALLPADPNDTDGNGDTENWYTPEELEVVRLSSKNHVDVPIQVNGDIIHVLASHPTPPVFDGPEDRNGTRNHDEIRFWADYVQGADYIYDDNGGTGGLAAGSKFVIMGDQNADPFDGDSVPGAAQQLLENPLVNTAVTPSSAGGPDAANRQAGANETHLGDPAFDTADFGFAGVGNPDGTPGNLRVDYVLPSNNLGITDAQVFWQASTDPLFPLAEFPTSDHRLVYVDVADTLPNGVASGDVDQDSAVLWTRSTITGEVTFDYSTEVDFSAIAGSATATVTDPNQPVKVEVEGLAAGTQYYFRVIDAAGNSEIGRFRTASHQGDSPGLTFGVAGDWQQAPPFPILSSAADSDLDLFIKLGDTIYADLETPGLPGVSQARTLNEFRAKHSEVLSPRFGLNATSDLQATTSILASIDDHEIVDNFAGGAAPGESPDAPDIGSSPDPLFTDNVEFVNDTQVYEDALQAYQEYQPLRDEFYDTPADARTDGERKLYRANDYGSDASIFVLDSRSFRDAQLEPADLANPAPFLVEAFDPTRTLLGRAQVEQIKTDLLTADQNGTTWKFVLIPEPIQNFGVVNAEDRFEGYAAERTEILQFINDNGIDNVVFMAGDFHGTIVNNLTYQVAPGQPQIATNAFEVVTGPVAFFDGRFGPNVANISFAAGLISQAEFDFYNSLPVAPDGDDIPNDKDDFIKQLLVAQTDLFGYDPVGLNNNLAAADGLIDATLLQGDYVVSHNFSWTEFDIDPATQTLTATTYGIDAYSEAEVLANPEAVLALEPRIISQFAVNPSGFSIESGDDSDETLVGDQSANRINGAGGSDTVAGDLGDDVILGGDGDDVLRGDGNTRKSDSGGRNGGDDIIRGGAGNDRIGGKSGNDILFGDAGDDAIWGDDGDDILRGGLGNDRLTGDDFSGGQGADIFVLAAGEGTDTIVDFEIGIDLIGLVGTLTYNQLILGQSGKNTTVSFGDETLAILSKITATDLTEDSFLANFVPTV
;
A
#
# COMPACT_ATOMS: atom_id res chain seq x y z
N MET A 1 9.26 -12.55 23.41
CA MET A 1 10.66 -12.79 23.02
C MET A 1 10.57 -13.36 21.63
N ALA A 2 11.07 -12.64 20.62
CA ALA A 2 11.06 -13.11 19.23
C ALA A 2 11.73 -14.48 19.13
N SER A 3 11.18 -15.38 18.30
CA SER A 3 11.88 -16.59 17.90
C SER A 3 13.21 -16.18 17.25
N SER A 4 14.29 -16.88 17.56
CA SER A 4 15.55 -16.64 16.84
C SER A 4 15.38 -17.13 15.40
N PRO A 5 15.84 -16.37 14.39
CA PRO A 5 15.70 -16.77 13.00
C PRO A 5 16.45 -18.08 12.73
N LEU A 6 15.92 -18.87 11.80
CA LEU A 6 16.45 -20.18 11.39
C LEU A 6 17.26 -20.04 10.11
N ARG A 7 18.51 -20.53 10.11
CA ARG A 7 19.38 -20.45 8.94
C ARG A 7 19.30 -21.71 8.08
N PHE A 8 18.83 -21.56 6.84
CA PHE A 8 18.87 -22.58 5.81
C PHE A 8 20.01 -22.27 4.84
N ALA A 9 20.84 -23.26 4.49
CA ALA A 9 21.96 -23.08 3.57
C ALA A 9 22.13 -24.24 2.58
N THR A 10 22.45 -23.92 1.33
CA THR A 10 22.93 -24.89 0.33
C THR A 10 24.40 -24.62 0.04
N TYR A 11 25.17 -25.69 -0.19
CA TYR A 11 26.56 -25.60 -0.59
C TYR A 11 26.94 -26.75 -1.51
N ASN A 12 27.09 -26.50 -2.81
CA ASN A 12 27.83 -27.40 -3.67
C ASN A 12 29.31 -27.34 -3.27
N ALA A 13 29.81 -28.43 -2.67
CA ALA A 13 31.14 -28.47 -2.04
C ALA A 13 32.17 -29.25 -2.89
N SER A 14 31.77 -29.72 -4.08
CA SER A 14 32.59 -30.53 -4.98
C SER A 14 33.35 -31.67 -4.27
N LEU A 15 32.70 -32.29 -3.28
CA LEU A 15 33.21 -33.44 -2.53
C LEU A 15 32.88 -34.76 -3.26
N ASN A 16 32.76 -34.72 -4.58
CA ASN A 16 32.60 -35.90 -5.42
C ASN A 16 33.98 -36.48 -5.78
N ARG A 17 34.06 -37.76 -6.13
CA ARG A 17 35.31 -38.43 -6.51
C ARG A 17 35.16 -39.23 -7.79
N ALA A 18 36.28 -39.58 -8.41
CA ALA A 18 36.31 -40.33 -9.67
C ALA A 18 36.04 -41.84 -9.50
N SER A 19 35.94 -42.34 -8.26
CA SER A 19 35.69 -43.75 -7.99
C SER A 19 34.90 -43.98 -6.71
N ALA A 20 34.00 -44.97 -6.73
CA ALA A 20 33.16 -45.32 -5.61
C ALA A 20 33.97 -45.62 -4.34
N GLY A 21 33.57 -45.02 -3.21
CA GLY A 21 34.21 -45.19 -1.90
C GLY A 21 35.46 -44.33 -1.67
N GLN A 22 35.97 -43.63 -2.69
CA GLN A 22 37.13 -42.76 -2.52
C GLN A 22 36.85 -41.57 -1.58
N LEU A 23 35.61 -41.06 -1.57
CA LEU A 23 35.23 -39.99 -0.65
C LEU A 23 35.34 -40.47 0.82
N ILE A 24 34.84 -41.68 1.11
CA ILE A 24 34.98 -42.32 2.44
C ILE A 24 36.45 -42.43 2.83
N ASP A 25 37.31 -42.90 1.94
CA ASP A 25 38.76 -43.00 2.19
C ASP A 25 39.37 -41.63 2.53
N ASN A 26 38.99 -40.57 1.81
CA ASN A 26 39.48 -39.21 2.06
C ASN A 26 38.99 -38.65 3.39
N LEU A 27 37.70 -38.82 3.70
CA LEU A 27 37.08 -38.34 4.93
C LEU A 27 37.46 -39.17 6.16
N SER A 28 38.02 -40.38 5.98
CA SER A 28 38.42 -41.28 7.08
C SER A 28 39.56 -40.74 7.96
N THR A 29 40.31 -39.78 7.44
CA THR A 29 41.35 -39.02 8.16
C THR A 29 40.97 -37.54 8.20
N PRO A 30 41.43 -36.74 9.18
CA PRO A 30 41.09 -35.31 9.27
C PRO A 30 42.02 -34.40 8.43
N ASP A 31 42.78 -34.96 7.49
CA ASP A 31 43.89 -34.27 6.80
C ASP A 31 43.55 -33.88 5.33
N ASP A 32 42.31 -34.07 4.87
CA ASP A 32 41.88 -33.63 3.53
C ASP A 32 41.67 -32.11 3.52
N SER A 33 42.48 -31.40 2.72
CA SER A 33 42.49 -29.93 2.70
C SER A 33 41.23 -29.31 2.13
N GLN A 34 40.56 -29.97 1.17
CA GLN A 34 39.30 -29.47 0.61
C GLN A 34 38.21 -29.60 1.68
N ALA A 35 38.08 -30.76 2.31
CA ALA A 35 37.09 -30.98 3.36
C ALA A 35 37.32 -30.08 4.59
N GLN A 36 38.57 -29.76 4.94
CA GLN A 36 38.88 -28.75 5.98
C GLN A 36 38.38 -27.35 5.62
N ALA A 37 38.61 -26.90 4.38
CA ALA A 37 38.18 -25.59 3.93
C ALA A 37 36.64 -25.48 3.85
N VAL A 38 35.98 -26.51 3.28
CA VAL A 38 34.51 -26.61 3.24
C VAL A 38 33.93 -26.60 4.65
N ALA A 39 34.50 -27.37 5.58
CA ALA A 39 34.05 -27.38 6.98
C ALA A 39 34.26 -26.04 7.68
N GLU A 40 35.33 -25.30 7.38
CA GLU A 40 35.54 -23.96 7.92
C GLU A 40 34.45 -22.99 7.46
N VAL A 41 34.09 -23.02 6.17
CA VAL A 41 33.00 -22.20 5.63
C VAL A 41 31.69 -22.50 6.37
N ILE A 42 31.33 -23.78 6.52
CA ILE A 42 30.13 -24.20 7.23
C ILE A 42 30.17 -23.81 8.71
N GLN A 43 31.31 -23.90 9.39
CA GLN A 43 31.45 -23.50 10.79
C GLN A 43 31.28 -21.98 10.98
N ARG A 44 31.71 -21.18 10.01
CA ARG A 44 31.56 -19.71 10.03
C ARG A 44 30.13 -19.28 9.78
N THR A 45 29.42 -19.96 8.89
CA THR A 45 28.02 -19.65 8.56
C THR A 45 27.04 -20.30 9.52
N ASN A 46 27.42 -21.42 10.14
CA ASN A 46 26.69 -22.16 11.18
C ASN A 46 25.19 -22.40 10.88
N PRO A 47 24.83 -22.95 9.71
CA PRO A 47 23.42 -23.13 9.34
C PRO A 47 22.72 -24.13 10.26
N ASP A 48 21.41 -23.96 10.45
CA ASP A 48 20.56 -24.88 11.21
C ASP A 48 20.11 -26.07 10.37
N VAL A 49 19.90 -25.83 9.07
CA VAL A 49 19.67 -26.85 8.04
C VAL A 49 20.62 -26.59 6.88
N LEU A 50 21.39 -27.61 6.50
CA LEU A 50 22.42 -27.55 5.46
C LEU A 50 22.20 -28.65 4.42
N LEU A 51 22.11 -28.26 3.15
CA LEU A 51 22.18 -29.16 2.00
C LEU A 51 23.59 -29.07 1.40
N ILE A 52 24.30 -30.20 1.29
CA ILE A 52 25.61 -30.28 0.64
C ILE A 52 25.45 -31.03 -0.68
N ASN A 53 25.65 -30.33 -1.81
CA ASN A 53 25.64 -30.92 -3.15
C ASN A 53 27.03 -31.43 -3.55
N GLU A 54 27.05 -32.27 -4.58
CA GLU A 54 28.23 -33.02 -5.03
C GLU A 54 28.92 -33.78 -3.90
N PHE A 55 28.13 -34.49 -3.12
CA PHE A 55 28.57 -35.37 -2.05
C PHE A 55 28.22 -36.82 -2.44
N ASP A 56 29.24 -37.63 -2.73
CA ASP A 56 29.03 -38.99 -3.24
C ASP A 56 28.15 -39.82 -2.28
N PHE A 57 27.09 -40.41 -2.83
CA PHE A 57 26.14 -41.22 -2.08
C PHE A 57 26.77 -42.55 -1.64
N ASP A 58 26.53 -42.90 -0.37
CA ASP A 58 26.79 -44.24 0.13
C ASP A 58 25.60 -44.69 1.00
N VAL A 59 25.15 -45.92 0.78
CA VAL A 59 23.92 -46.46 1.42
C VAL A 59 24.01 -46.55 2.94
N ALA A 60 25.22 -46.52 3.51
CA ALA A 60 25.44 -46.59 4.96
C ALA A 60 25.51 -45.20 5.61
N GLY A 61 25.57 -44.12 4.81
CA GLY A 61 25.86 -42.76 5.27
C GLY A 61 27.24 -42.62 5.94
N GLU A 62 28.19 -43.48 5.60
CA GLU A 62 29.54 -43.49 6.19
C GLU A 62 30.32 -42.21 5.85
N ALA A 63 30.23 -41.72 4.61
CA ALA A 63 30.88 -40.47 4.21
C ALA A 63 30.35 -39.28 5.02
N ALA A 64 29.03 -39.14 5.14
CA ALA A 64 28.42 -38.05 5.90
C ALA A 64 28.78 -38.11 7.40
N ASN A 65 28.80 -39.31 7.99
CA ASN A 65 29.24 -39.52 9.37
C ASN A 65 30.72 -39.14 9.59
N LEU A 66 31.59 -39.51 8.64
CA LEU A 66 33.02 -39.17 8.70
C LEU A 66 33.25 -37.67 8.51
N PHE A 67 32.54 -37.02 7.59
CA PHE A 67 32.61 -35.57 7.40
C PHE A 67 32.20 -34.83 8.69
N GLN A 68 31.08 -35.22 9.29
CA GLN A 68 30.64 -34.69 10.57
C GLN A 68 31.68 -34.91 11.67
N THR A 69 32.20 -36.12 11.82
CA THR A 69 33.07 -36.47 12.96
C THR A 69 34.46 -35.87 12.86
N ASN A 70 35.07 -35.90 11.66
CA ASN A 70 36.47 -35.54 11.47
C ASN A 70 36.67 -34.07 11.06
N TYR A 71 35.63 -33.41 10.54
CA TYR A 71 35.74 -32.07 9.98
C TYR A 71 34.77 -31.08 10.64
N LEU A 72 33.44 -31.30 10.57
CA LEU A 72 32.47 -30.35 11.14
C LEU A 72 32.55 -30.27 12.67
N GLY A 73 32.68 -31.41 13.35
CA GLY A 73 32.85 -31.55 14.79
C GLY A 73 34.26 -31.23 15.31
N VAL A 74 35.15 -30.76 14.43
CA VAL A 74 36.54 -30.37 14.77
C VAL A 74 36.78 -28.93 14.34
N SER A 75 37.27 -28.09 15.26
CA SER A 75 37.53 -26.67 14.97
C SER A 75 38.49 -26.50 13.79
N GLN A 76 38.06 -25.79 12.75
CA GLN A 76 38.91 -25.37 11.64
C GLN A 76 39.38 -23.94 11.89
N ASN A 77 40.70 -23.74 11.91
CA ASN A 77 41.33 -22.42 12.08
C ASN A 77 40.80 -21.55 13.24
N GLY A 78 40.36 -22.19 14.33
CA GLY A 78 39.88 -21.53 15.55
C GLY A 78 38.41 -21.10 15.51
N VAL A 79 37.66 -21.49 14.49
CA VAL A 79 36.19 -21.38 14.42
C VAL A 79 35.57 -22.51 15.23
N ASP A 80 34.46 -22.24 15.92
CA ASP A 80 33.80 -23.24 16.75
C ASP A 80 33.25 -24.41 15.89
N PRO A 81 33.36 -25.66 16.37
CA PRO A 81 32.76 -26.81 15.70
C PRO A 81 31.24 -26.70 15.59
N VAL A 82 30.67 -27.36 14.57
CA VAL A 82 29.23 -27.49 14.38
C VAL A 82 28.83 -28.97 14.40
N GLU A 83 27.70 -29.28 15.04
CA GLU A 83 27.17 -30.64 15.16
C GLU A 83 25.75 -30.71 14.61
N TYR A 84 25.48 -31.70 13.76
CA TYR A 84 24.16 -31.98 13.20
C TYR A 84 23.67 -33.36 13.68
N PRO A 85 22.84 -33.41 14.73
CA PRO A 85 22.32 -34.67 15.27
C PRO A 85 21.45 -35.46 14.28
N TYR A 86 20.93 -34.81 13.24
CA TYR A 86 20.08 -35.44 12.23
C TYR A 86 20.72 -35.29 10.85
N VAL A 87 20.90 -36.41 10.16
CA VAL A 87 21.52 -36.47 8.83
C VAL A 87 20.68 -37.38 7.95
N TYR A 88 20.46 -36.94 6.71
CA TYR A 88 19.77 -37.72 5.69
C TYR A 88 20.58 -37.72 4.39
N VAL A 89 20.75 -38.88 3.78
CA VAL A 89 21.49 -39.06 2.53
C VAL A 89 20.52 -39.68 1.52
N ALA A 90 20.28 -38.99 0.41
CA ALA A 90 19.26 -39.36 -0.57
C ALA A 90 19.84 -40.26 -1.69
N PRO A 91 19.14 -41.34 -2.09
CA PRO A 91 19.49 -42.09 -3.29
C PRO A 91 19.50 -41.19 -4.53
N SER A 92 20.53 -41.32 -5.36
CA SER A 92 20.71 -40.54 -6.59
C SER A 92 20.52 -41.40 -7.85
N ASN A 93 20.10 -40.78 -8.95
CA ASN A 93 20.03 -41.42 -10.28
C ASN A 93 21.37 -41.44 -11.03
N THR A 94 22.36 -40.70 -10.54
CA THR A 94 23.70 -40.64 -11.16
C THR A 94 24.38 -42.00 -11.18
N GLY A 95 24.88 -42.40 -12.36
CA GLY A 95 25.60 -43.65 -12.57
C GLY A 95 24.75 -44.93 -12.41
N VAL A 96 23.44 -44.81 -12.22
CA VAL A 96 22.52 -45.95 -12.23
C VAL A 96 22.21 -46.31 -13.68
N ALA A 97 22.62 -47.50 -14.11
CA ALA A 97 22.42 -47.96 -15.49
C ALA A 97 20.92 -47.98 -15.89
N SER A 98 20.58 -47.35 -17.01
CA SER A 98 19.21 -47.39 -17.56
C SER A 98 18.91 -48.69 -18.31
N GLY A 99 19.95 -49.30 -18.91
CA GLY A 99 19.84 -50.43 -19.82
C GLY A 99 19.55 -50.06 -21.29
N PHE A 100 19.53 -48.76 -21.62
CA PHE A 100 19.24 -48.20 -22.95
C PHE A 100 20.42 -47.33 -23.47
N ASP A 101 20.35 -46.90 -24.74
CA ASP A 101 21.35 -46.04 -25.42
C ASP A 101 20.82 -44.60 -25.44
N LEU A 102 20.75 -43.96 -24.27
CA LEU A 102 20.05 -42.69 -24.10
C LEU A 102 20.76 -41.52 -24.80
N ASP A 103 22.02 -41.69 -25.20
CA ASP A 103 22.80 -40.71 -25.98
C ASP A 103 22.96 -41.06 -27.46
N ASN A 104 22.30 -42.12 -27.94
CA ASN A 104 22.34 -42.56 -29.34
C ASN A 104 23.77 -42.75 -29.90
N SER A 105 24.73 -43.13 -29.05
CA SER A 105 26.11 -43.36 -29.45
C SER A 105 26.33 -44.68 -30.20
N GLY A 106 25.32 -45.56 -30.21
CA GLY A 106 25.31 -46.87 -30.85
C GLY A 106 25.82 -48.00 -29.96
N ALA A 107 25.85 -47.80 -28.64
CA ALA A 107 26.38 -48.75 -27.67
C ALA A 107 25.69 -48.68 -26.28
N ALA A 108 24.47 -49.20 -26.15
CA ALA A 108 23.85 -49.41 -24.83
C ALA A 108 24.70 -50.32 -23.91
N GLY A 109 24.90 -49.94 -22.65
CA GLY A 109 25.41 -50.87 -21.63
C GLY A 109 25.78 -50.29 -20.26
N ASP A 110 25.95 -51.20 -19.29
CA ASP A 110 26.19 -50.97 -17.85
C ASP A 110 27.41 -50.09 -17.46
N PHE A 111 28.17 -49.54 -18.42
CA PHE A 111 29.41 -48.76 -18.18
C PHE A 111 29.56 -47.53 -19.09
N ALA A 112 28.48 -47.06 -19.72
CA ALA A 112 28.46 -45.78 -20.42
C ALA A 112 27.84 -44.70 -19.51
N PRO A 113 28.62 -43.74 -18.97
CA PRO A 113 28.12 -42.74 -18.03
C PRO A 113 26.96 -41.89 -18.57
N ASN A 114 26.93 -41.66 -19.89
CA ASN A 114 25.87 -40.91 -20.57
C ASN A 114 24.55 -41.70 -20.72
N ASP A 115 24.59 -43.02 -20.57
CA ASP A 115 23.41 -43.90 -20.65
C ASP A 115 22.82 -44.23 -19.27
N ALA A 116 23.41 -43.73 -18.19
CA ALA A 116 22.82 -43.83 -16.86
C ALA A 116 21.60 -42.90 -16.75
N PHE A 117 20.69 -43.16 -15.80
CA PHE A 117 19.53 -42.31 -15.57
C PHE A 117 19.92 -40.84 -15.28
N GLY A 118 21.08 -40.62 -14.68
CA GLY A 118 21.83 -39.37 -14.79
C GLY A 118 23.32 -39.66 -14.89
N PHE A 119 24.08 -38.70 -15.42
CA PHE A 119 25.51 -38.90 -15.67
C PHE A 119 26.28 -39.28 -14.40
N GLY A 120 27.08 -40.34 -14.49
CA GLY A 120 27.97 -40.75 -13.40
C GLY A 120 28.77 -42.00 -13.75
N PHE A 121 29.99 -42.10 -13.21
CA PHE A 121 30.87 -43.26 -13.40
C PHE A 121 30.56 -44.40 -12.43
N PHE A 122 29.81 -44.14 -11.36
CA PHE A 122 29.30 -45.12 -10.41
C PHE A 122 28.00 -44.61 -9.79
N GLU A 123 27.18 -45.54 -9.31
CA GLU A 123 25.93 -45.23 -8.61
C GLU A 123 26.17 -44.27 -7.45
N GLY A 124 25.56 -43.09 -7.52
CA GLY A 124 25.60 -42.12 -6.44
C GLY A 124 26.65 -41.01 -6.56
N GLN A 125 27.47 -41.00 -7.62
CA GLN A 125 28.43 -39.91 -7.85
C GLN A 125 27.71 -38.56 -7.98
N PHE A 126 28.19 -37.47 -7.39
CA PHE A 126 27.52 -36.15 -7.42
C PHE A 126 26.16 -36.06 -6.69
N GLY A 127 25.84 -37.01 -5.81
CA GLY A 127 24.64 -36.93 -4.96
C GLY A 127 24.68 -35.75 -3.95
N PHE A 128 23.79 -35.78 -2.96
CA PHE A 128 23.82 -34.81 -1.86
C PHE A 128 23.59 -35.45 -0.48
N ALA A 129 23.88 -34.68 0.56
CA ALA A 129 23.52 -34.99 1.94
C ALA A 129 22.89 -33.78 2.65
N ILE A 130 21.91 -34.02 3.51
CA ILE A 130 21.24 -33.02 4.34
C ILE A 130 21.66 -33.20 5.80
N PHE A 131 22.09 -32.12 6.42
CA PHE A 131 22.48 -32.05 7.82
C PHE A 131 21.56 -31.06 8.55
N SER A 132 20.97 -31.47 9.68
CA SER A 132 20.06 -30.62 10.44
C SER A 132 20.32 -30.67 11.95
N LYS A 133 20.25 -29.49 12.57
CA LYS A 133 20.21 -29.33 14.02
C LYS A 133 18.84 -29.71 14.59
N HIS A 134 17.83 -29.76 13.73
CA HIS A 134 16.44 -30.03 14.05
C HIS A 134 16.01 -31.43 13.59
N PRO A 135 15.07 -32.09 14.29
CA PRO A 135 14.62 -33.43 13.92
C PRO A 135 14.09 -33.50 12.50
N ILE A 136 14.55 -34.51 11.75
CA ILE A 136 13.99 -34.90 10.46
C ILE A 136 12.84 -35.89 10.71
N VAL A 137 11.67 -35.65 10.13
CA VAL A 137 10.49 -36.53 10.26
C VAL A 137 10.57 -37.62 9.21
N THR A 138 11.39 -38.63 9.48
CA THR A 138 11.83 -39.62 8.49
C THR A 138 10.73 -40.45 7.84
N ASP A 139 9.59 -40.63 8.50
CA ASP A 139 8.45 -41.40 7.97
C ASP A 139 7.56 -40.58 7.01
N GLN A 140 7.82 -39.28 6.87
CA GLN A 140 7.13 -38.37 5.95
C GLN A 140 8.01 -37.91 4.78
N ILE A 141 9.26 -38.39 4.69
CA ILE A 141 10.15 -38.07 3.57
C ILE A 141 9.56 -38.63 2.27
N ARG A 142 9.53 -37.80 1.23
CA ARG A 142 9.13 -38.21 -0.12
C ARG A 142 10.33 -38.10 -1.05
N THR A 143 10.64 -39.17 -1.77
CA THR A 143 11.65 -39.20 -2.82
C THR A 143 10.96 -39.31 -4.17
N PHE A 144 11.51 -38.63 -5.16
CA PHE A 144 10.99 -38.62 -6.53
C PHE A 144 12.00 -39.22 -7.50
N GLN A 145 12.78 -40.19 -7.03
CA GLN A 145 13.88 -40.77 -7.80
C GLN A 145 13.36 -41.46 -9.07
N ALA A 146 12.24 -42.19 -8.98
CA ALA A 146 11.69 -42.97 -10.08
C ALA A 146 10.62 -42.25 -10.89
N PHE A 147 10.31 -40.98 -10.60
CA PHE A 147 9.32 -40.20 -11.33
C PHE A 147 9.73 -40.08 -12.81
N LEU A 148 8.85 -40.49 -13.73
CA LEU A 148 9.15 -40.52 -15.16
C LEU A 148 8.97 -39.14 -15.79
N TRP A 149 9.90 -38.74 -16.67
CA TRP A 149 9.85 -37.41 -17.29
C TRP A 149 8.59 -37.23 -18.15
N LYS A 150 8.22 -38.26 -18.92
CA LYS A 150 7.02 -38.24 -19.76
C LYS A 150 5.69 -38.08 -19.01
N ASP A 151 5.65 -38.34 -17.71
CA ASP A 151 4.41 -38.29 -16.92
C ASP A 151 4.05 -36.85 -16.52
N MET A 152 4.98 -35.91 -16.73
CA MET A 152 4.76 -34.49 -16.51
C MET A 152 3.89 -33.90 -17.63
N PRO A 153 2.79 -33.19 -17.32
CA PRO A 153 1.94 -32.56 -18.31
C PRO A 153 2.72 -31.53 -19.13
N GLY A 154 2.77 -31.74 -20.45
CA GLY A 154 3.52 -30.88 -21.36
C GLY A 154 5.04 -30.92 -21.13
N ALA A 155 5.57 -32.07 -20.70
CA ALA A 155 7.02 -32.27 -20.56
C ALA A 155 7.79 -31.78 -21.79
N LEU A 156 8.85 -31.02 -21.56
CA LEU A 156 9.73 -30.48 -22.58
C LEU A 156 10.71 -31.55 -23.04
N LEU A 157 10.22 -32.60 -23.69
CA LEU A 157 11.08 -33.67 -24.19
C LEU A 157 11.92 -33.19 -25.40
N PRO A 158 13.21 -33.58 -25.47
CA PRO A 158 14.10 -33.16 -26.54
C PRO A 158 13.70 -33.79 -27.87
N ALA A 159 13.78 -33.02 -28.96
CA ALA A 159 13.44 -33.48 -30.30
C ALA A 159 14.63 -34.19 -30.98
N ASP A 160 14.36 -35.11 -31.90
CA ASP A 160 15.38 -35.75 -32.75
C ASP A 160 15.15 -35.47 -34.25
N PRO A 161 15.39 -34.24 -34.71
CA PRO A 161 15.10 -33.85 -36.08
C PRO A 161 15.92 -34.61 -37.14
N ASN A 162 16.95 -35.37 -36.73
CA ASN A 162 17.84 -36.12 -37.62
C ASN A 162 17.59 -37.63 -37.61
N ASP A 163 16.61 -38.14 -36.85
CA ASP A 163 16.33 -39.59 -36.71
C ASP A 163 17.64 -40.34 -36.38
N THR A 164 18.30 -39.89 -35.33
CA THR A 164 19.65 -40.29 -34.93
C THR A 164 19.68 -41.75 -34.47
N ASP A 165 18.58 -42.24 -33.89
CA ASP A 165 18.39 -43.64 -33.49
C ASP A 165 17.88 -44.54 -34.64
N GLY A 166 17.40 -43.95 -35.73
CA GLY A 166 16.89 -44.63 -36.92
C GLY A 166 15.51 -45.27 -36.76
N ASN A 167 14.72 -44.84 -35.77
CA ASN A 167 13.38 -45.35 -35.48
C ASN A 167 12.28 -44.70 -36.36
N GLY A 168 12.56 -43.58 -37.02
CA GLY A 168 11.67 -42.82 -37.89
C GLY A 168 10.77 -41.78 -37.19
N ASP A 169 10.97 -41.55 -35.89
CA ASP A 169 10.37 -40.51 -35.05
C ASP A 169 11.33 -39.32 -35.00
N THR A 170 10.93 -38.22 -35.63
CA THR A 170 11.74 -36.99 -35.62
C THR A 170 11.28 -35.98 -34.57
N GLU A 171 10.22 -36.31 -33.82
CA GLU A 171 9.60 -35.44 -32.83
C GLU A 171 10.14 -35.69 -31.43
N ASN A 172 10.75 -36.85 -31.16
CA ASN A 172 11.27 -37.22 -29.83
C ASN A 172 12.62 -37.94 -29.93
N TRP A 173 13.57 -37.56 -29.07
CA TRP A 173 14.87 -38.20 -28.92
C TRP A 173 14.81 -39.60 -28.32
N TYR A 174 13.86 -39.83 -27.42
CA TYR A 174 13.74 -41.11 -26.76
C TYR A 174 12.71 -41.99 -27.48
N THR A 175 13.06 -43.25 -27.68
CA THR A 175 12.12 -44.26 -28.17
C THR A 175 10.94 -44.46 -27.21
N PRO A 176 9.79 -44.99 -27.68
CA PRO A 176 8.68 -45.31 -26.79
C PRO A 176 9.06 -46.24 -25.63
N GLU A 177 9.99 -47.17 -25.83
CA GLU A 177 10.50 -48.03 -24.76
C GLU A 177 11.38 -47.30 -23.74
N GLU A 178 12.18 -46.33 -24.17
CA GLU A 178 13.02 -45.50 -23.28
C GLU A 178 12.17 -44.55 -22.45
N LEU A 179 11.11 -43.99 -23.03
CA LEU A 179 10.17 -43.13 -22.32
C LEU A 179 9.47 -43.85 -21.17
N GLU A 180 9.33 -45.18 -21.20
CA GLU A 180 8.79 -45.97 -20.08
C GLU A 180 9.74 -46.08 -18.88
N VAL A 181 11.01 -45.67 -19.01
CA VAL A 181 12.01 -45.80 -17.94
C VAL A 181 12.76 -44.50 -17.63
N VAL A 182 12.84 -43.55 -18.57
CA VAL A 182 13.59 -42.30 -18.37
C VAL A 182 12.96 -41.47 -17.26
N ARG A 183 13.77 -41.19 -16.24
CA ARG A 183 13.36 -40.47 -15.03
C ARG A 183 13.54 -38.98 -15.24
N LEU A 184 12.69 -38.16 -14.64
CA LEU A 184 12.88 -36.71 -14.63
C LEU A 184 14.14 -36.34 -13.85
N SER A 185 14.23 -36.78 -12.58
CA SER A 185 15.37 -36.45 -11.74
C SER A 185 16.66 -37.09 -12.29
N SER A 186 17.65 -36.29 -12.60
CA SER A 186 18.97 -36.70 -13.07
C SER A 186 19.88 -37.10 -11.90
N LYS A 187 19.83 -36.35 -10.80
CA LYS A 187 20.53 -36.69 -9.55
C LYS A 187 19.54 -36.97 -8.42
N ASN A 188 18.97 -35.94 -7.81
CA ASN A 188 18.07 -36.08 -6.66
C ASN A 188 16.89 -35.08 -6.71
N HIS A 189 15.72 -35.52 -6.26
CA HIS A 189 14.57 -34.70 -5.86
C HIS A 189 13.95 -35.31 -4.61
N VAL A 190 13.97 -34.58 -3.49
CA VAL A 190 13.46 -35.08 -2.20
C VAL A 190 12.78 -33.96 -1.42
N ASP A 191 11.60 -34.26 -0.88
CA ASP A 191 10.94 -33.47 0.16
C ASP A 191 11.27 -34.06 1.54
N VAL A 192 11.97 -33.28 2.36
CA VAL A 192 12.43 -33.66 3.70
C VAL A 192 11.78 -32.75 4.76
N PRO A 193 10.76 -33.26 5.48
CA PRO A 193 10.12 -32.48 6.54
C PRO A 193 11.03 -32.32 7.78
N ILE A 194 11.30 -31.08 8.17
CA ILE A 194 12.09 -30.72 9.35
C ILE A 194 11.16 -30.18 10.45
N GLN A 195 11.25 -30.73 11.65
CA GLN A 195 10.44 -30.29 12.78
C GLN A 195 11.14 -29.17 13.56
N VAL A 196 10.58 -27.96 13.52
CA VAL A 196 11.12 -26.79 14.25
C VAL A 196 10.05 -26.22 15.16
N ASN A 197 10.33 -26.14 16.47
CA ASN A 197 9.44 -25.57 17.49
C ASN A 197 8.00 -26.15 17.55
N GLY A 198 7.75 -27.30 16.93
CA GLY A 198 6.42 -27.94 16.86
C GLY A 198 5.82 -27.94 15.46
N ASP A 199 6.31 -27.08 14.57
CA ASP A 199 5.88 -26.96 13.18
C ASP A 199 6.76 -27.81 12.24
N ILE A 200 6.25 -28.03 11.02
CA ILE A 200 7.00 -28.65 9.93
C ILE A 200 7.38 -27.58 8.91
N ILE A 201 8.67 -27.55 8.57
CA ILE A 201 9.19 -26.84 7.40
C ILE A 201 9.74 -27.88 6.43
N HIS A 202 9.21 -27.90 5.21
CA HIS A 202 9.62 -28.83 4.16
C HIS A 202 10.89 -28.35 3.47
N VAL A 203 11.97 -29.14 3.53
CA VAL A 203 13.17 -28.88 2.72
C VAL A 203 13.01 -29.59 1.39
N LEU A 204 12.79 -28.82 0.33
CA LEU A 204 12.63 -29.31 -1.03
C LEU A 204 14.00 -29.29 -1.71
N ALA A 205 14.71 -30.40 -1.63
CA ALA A 205 16.11 -30.51 -2.05
C ALA A 205 16.23 -31.16 -3.42
N SER A 206 16.88 -30.47 -4.36
CA SER A 206 17.23 -31.00 -5.67
C SER A 206 18.65 -30.66 -6.09
N HIS A 207 19.15 -31.44 -7.04
CA HIS A 207 20.39 -31.13 -7.74
C HIS A 207 20.21 -31.53 -9.22
N PRO A 208 19.52 -30.71 -10.02
CA PRO A 208 19.27 -30.97 -11.44
C PRO A 208 20.53 -31.15 -12.27
N THR A 209 20.35 -31.57 -13.52
CA THR A 209 21.47 -31.70 -14.47
C THR A 209 21.97 -30.31 -14.86
N PRO A 210 23.29 -30.11 -15.07
CA PRO A 210 23.78 -28.92 -15.76
C PRO A 210 23.15 -28.84 -17.15
N PRO A 211 22.75 -27.66 -17.68
CA PRO A 211 22.07 -27.51 -18.96
C PRO A 211 22.98 -27.67 -20.18
N VAL A 212 24.22 -28.12 -19.97
CA VAL A 212 25.28 -28.22 -20.98
C VAL A 212 25.82 -29.65 -21.03
N PHE A 213 26.86 -29.89 -21.86
CA PHE A 213 27.53 -31.20 -22.04
C PHE A 213 26.79 -32.22 -22.90
N ASP A 214 25.97 -31.75 -23.84
CA ASP A 214 25.26 -32.54 -24.85
C ASP A 214 25.27 -31.85 -26.22
N GLY A 215 24.49 -32.35 -27.18
CA GLY A 215 24.44 -31.85 -28.56
C GLY A 215 23.29 -30.88 -28.82
N PRO A 216 23.07 -30.48 -30.10
CA PRO A 216 22.03 -29.53 -30.50
C PRO A 216 20.59 -29.96 -30.17
N GLU A 217 20.38 -31.22 -29.77
CA GLU A 217 19.11 -31.75 -29.27
C GLU A 217 18.71 -31.19 -27.89
N ASP A 218 19.68 -30.63 -27.15
CA ASP A 218 19.49 -29.98 -25.84
C ASP A 218 18.73 -30.83 -24.80
N ARG A 219 19.20 -32.07 -24.58
CA ARG A 219 18.62 -33.00 -23.59
C ARG A 219 18.75 -32.46 -22.18
N ASN A 220 19.89 -31.87 -21.88
CA ASN A 220 20.25 -31.41 -20.55
C ASN A 220 19.58 -30.09 -20.22
N GLY A 221 19.54 -29.11 -21.13
CA GLY A 221 18.82 -27.86 -20.90
C GLY A 221 17.32 -28.09 -20.73
N THR A 222 16.72 -28.91 -21.60
CA THR A 222 15.28 -29.23 -21.50
C THR A 222 14.93 -30.06 -20.26
N ARG A 223 15.81 -30.98 -19.84
CA ARG A 223 15.62 -31.73 -18.58
C ARG A 223 15.80 -30.85 -17.35
N ASN A 224 16.83 -30.01 -17.32
CA ASN A 224 17.07 -29.05 -16.25
C ASN A 224 15.84 -28.15 -16.04
N HIS A 225 15.27 -27.63 -17.14
CA HIS A 225 14.04 -26.84 -17.11
C HIS A 225 12.90 -27.57 -16.38
N ASP A 226 12.62 -28.82 -16.75
CA ASP A 226 11.52 -29.58 -16.16
C ASP A 226 11.83 -30.09 -14.74
N GLU A 227 13.10 -30.34 -14.43
CA GLU A 227 13.56 -30.62 -13.06
C GLU A 227 13.29 -29.43 -12.14
N ILE A 228 13.51 -28.20 -12.60
CA ILE A 228 13.20 -26.99 -11.83
C ILE A 228 11.67 -26.77 -11.75
N ARG A 229 10.97 -26.93 -12.87
CA ARG A 229 9.50 -26.84 -12.95
C ARG A 229 8.81 -27.79 -11.98
N PHE A 230 9.38 -28.98 -11.75
CA PHE A 230 8.86 -29.95 -10.81
C PHE A 230 8.57 -29.33 -9.44
N TRP A 231 9.48 -28.51 -8.92
CA TRP A 231 9.25 -27.82 -7.64
C TRP A 231 8.19 -26.74 -7.73
N ALA A 232 8.16 -25.97 -8.82
CA ALA A 232 7.12 -24.96 -9.06
C ALA A 232 5.72 -25.59 -9.03
N ASP A 233 5.54 -26.72 -9.70
CA ASP A 233 4.28 -27.47 -9.73
C ASP A 233 4.01 -28.15 -8.37
N TYR A 234 5.05 -28.66 -7.70
CA TYR A 234 4.91 -29.32 -6.39
C TYR A 234 4.38 -28.37 -5.31
N VAL A 235 4.92 -27.16 -5.19
CA VAL A 235 4.49 -26.20 -4.16
C VAL A 235 3.08 -25.66 -4.42
N GLN A 236 2.63 -25.69 -5.68
CA GLN A 236 1.26 -25.35 -6.09
C GLN A 236 0.25 -26.50 -5.90
N GLY A 237 0.69 -27.65 -5.39
CA GLY A 237 -0.19 -28.77 -5.09
C GLY A 237 -0.57 -29.63 -6.30
N ALA A 238 0.23 -29.63 -7.37
CA ALA A 238 -0.07 -30.37 -8.59
C ALA A 238 -0.34 -31.86 -8.35
N ASP A 239 -1.41 -32.36 -8.96
CA ASP A 239 -2.00 -33.68 -8.71
C ASP A 239 -1.37 -34.83 -9.52
N TYR A 240 -0.57 -34.50 -10.55
CA TYR A 240 0.13 -35.49 -11.39
C TYR A 240 1.39 -36.08 -10.72
N ILE A 241 1.91 -35.45 -9.67
CA ILE A 241 3.16 -35.83 -9.03
C ILE A 241 2.95 -37.08 -8.16
N TYR A 242 3.86 -38.05 -8.26
CA TYR A 242 3.90 -39.24 -7.41
C TYR A 242 5.30 -39.51 -6.86
N ASP A 243 5.39 -39.99 -5.62
CA ASP A 243 6.64 -40.38 -4.98
C ASP A 243 6.95 -41.89 -5.14
N ASP A 244 8.17 -42.27 -4.77
CA ASP A 244 8.66 -43.65 -4.89
C ASP A 244 7.92 -44.67 -3.99
N ASN A 245 7.15 -44.19 -3.02
CA ASN A 245 6.30 -45.00 -2.14
C ASN A 245 4.84 -45.07 -2.62
N GLY A 246 4.51 -44.42 -3.74
CA GLY A 246 3.19 -44.39 -4.35
C GLY A 246 2.23 -43.33 -3.80
N GLY A 247 2.73 -42.37 -3.00
CA GLY A 247 1.96 -41.20 -2.59
C GLY A 247 1.83 -40.20 -3.74
N THR A 248 0.64 -39.62 -3.92
CA THR A 248 0.31 -38.72 -5.04
C THR A 248 -0.04 -37.31 -4.57
N GLY A 249 0.17 -36.32 -5.44
CA GLY A 249 -0.13 -34.90 -5.20
C GLY A 249 1.07 -34.10 -4.70
N GLY A 250 0.97 -32.78 -4.88
CA GLY A 250 1.95 -31.79 -4.42
C GLY A 250 1.83 -31.46 -2.94
N LEU A 251 2.49 -30.37 -2.54
CA LEU A 251 2.47 -29.84 -1.19
C LEU A 251 1.10 -29.25 -0.85
N ALA A 252 0.66 -29.37 0.41
CA ALA A 252 -0.60 -28.78 0.84
C ALA A 252 -0.51 -27.24 0.87
N ALA A 253 -1.59 -26.56 0.50
CA ALA A 253 -1.64 -25.09 0.53
C ALA A 253 -1.32 -24.54 1.93
N GLY A 254 -0.51 -23.46 1.98
CA GLY A 254 -0.06 -22.84 3.23
C GLY A 254 1.08 -23.56 3.96
N SER A 255 1.59 -24.68 3.42
CA SER A 255 2.76 -25.35 4.01
C SER A 255 4.00 -24.45 3.98
N LYS A 256 4.78 -24.46 5.05
CA LYS A 256 6.09 -23.79 5.09
C LYS A 256 7.12 -24.66 4.38
N PHE A 257 7.90 -24.09 3.48
CA PHE A 257 8.95 -24.82 2.77
C PHE A 257 10.17 -23.95 2.49
N VAL A 258 11.30 -24.59 2.18
CA VAL A 258 12.49 -23.95 1.62
C VAL A 258 13.00 -24.84 0.48
N ILE A 259 12.99 -24.31 -0.74
CA ILE A 259 13.60 -24.95 -1.90
C ILE A 259 15.10 -24.69 -1.85
N MET A 260 15.90 -25.74 -1.93
CA MET A 260 17.34 -25.66 -1.76
C MET A 260 18.06 -26.54 -2.76
N GLY A 261 19.15 -26.04 -3.34
CA GLY A 261 19.95 -26.86 -4.24
C GLY A 261 20.82 -26.07 -5.20
N ASP A 262 21.72 -26.78 -5.85
CA ASP A 262 22.36 -26.33 -7.08
C ASP A 262 21.39 -26.62 -8.23
N GLN A 263 20.62 -25.61 -8.62
CA GLN A 263 19.62 -25.71 -9.70
C GLN A 263 20.28 -25.67 -11.08
N ASN A 264 21.56 -25.33 -11.18
CA ASN A 264 22.31 -25.25 -12.44
C ASN A 264 21.70 -24.32 -13.51
N ALA A 265 20.82 -23.40 -13.12
CA ALA A 265 20.17 -22.45 -14.03
C ALA A 265 20.40 -21.05 -13.50
N ASP A 266 20.95 -20.19 -14.36
CA ASP A 266 21.08 -18.76 -14.10
C ASP A 266 19.89 -18.03 -14.73
N PRO A 267 19.30 -17.01 -14.08
CA PRO A 267 18.13 -16.33 -14.62
C PRO A 267 18.42 -15.54 -15.90
N PHE A 268 19.65 -15.10 -16.16
CA PHE A 268 19.94 -14.15 -17.25
C PHE A 268 21.12 -14.54 -18.15
N ASP A 269 22.16 -15.17 -17.60
CA ASP A 269 23.49 -15.24 -18.21
C ASP A 269 23.95 -16.66 -18.59
N GLY A 270 23.23 -17.68 -18.14
CA GLY A 270 23.56 -19.09 -18.37
C GLY A 270 23.00 -19.70 -19.66
N ASP A 271 23.40 -20.95 -19.93
CA ASP A 271 22.95 -21.73 -21.09
C ASP A 271 21.66 -22.55 -20.83
N SER A 272 20.99 -22.36 -19.68
CA SER A 272 19.69 -23.00 -19.41
C SER A 272 18.61 -22.53 -20.39
N VAL A 273 17.59 -23.35 -20.60
CA VAL A 273 16.39 -22.93 -21.33
C VAL A 273 15.86 -21.61 -20.72
N PRO A 274 15.62 -20.56 -21.53
CA PRO A 274 15.15 -19.29 -21.02
C PRO A 274 13.89 -19.45 -20.16
N GLY A 275 13.87 -18.83 -18.97
CA GLY A 275 12.77 -18.95 -18.01
C GLY A 275 12.91 -20.10 -17.01
N ALA A 276 13.92 -20.98 -17.13
CA ALA A 276 14.05 -22.15 -16.27
C ALA A 276 14.07 -21.80 -14.77
N ALA A 277 14.95 -20.88 -14.35
CA ALA A 277 15.06 -20.42 -12.97
C ALA A 277 13.86 -19.55 -12.53
N GLN A 278 13.29 -18.77 -13.46
CA GLN A 278 12.14 -17.89 -13.24
C GLN A 278 10.91 -18.65 -12.73
N GLN A 279 10.73 -19.91 -13.15
CA GLN A 279 9.66 -20.78 -12.63
C GLN A 279 9.60 -20.87 -11.11
N LEU A 280 10.75 -20.69 -10.42
CA LEU A 280 10.81 -20.59 -8.96
C LEU A 280 10.89 -19.14 -8.47
N LEU A 281 11.64 -18.28 -9.17
CA LEU A 281 11.88 -16.90 -8.72
C LEU A 281 10.64 -15.99 -8.82
N GLU A 282 9.73 -16.31 -9.74
CA GLU A 282 8.49 -15.58 -10.00
C GLU A 282 7.27 -16.31 -9.41
N ASN A 283 7.48 -17.44 -8.72
CA ASN A 283 6.39 -18.19 -8.10
C ASN A 283 5.86 -17.44 -6.86
N PRO A 284 4.56 -17.12 -6.78
CA PRO A 284 4.00 -16.31 -5.70
C PRO A 284 4.05 -17.01 -4.34
N LEU A 285 4.23 -18.33 -4.30
CA LEU A 285 4.39 -19.10 -3.07
C LEU A 285 5.83 -19.10 -2.56
N VAL A 286 6.78 -18.54 -3.30
CA VAL A 286 8.20 -18.44 -2.95
C VAL A 286 8.54 -17.01 -2.54
N ASN A 287 9.17 -16.85 -1.39
CA ASN A 287 9.68 -15.56 -0.94
C ASN A 287 11.02 -15.25 -1.61
N THR A 288 11.01 -14.32 -2.55
CA THR A 288 12.20 -13.76 -3.21
C THR A 288 12.47 -12.30 -2.82
N ALA A 289 11.90 -11.85 -1.69
CA ALA A 289 12.02 -10.47 -1.25
C ALA A 289 13.46 -10.03 -0.94
N VAL A 290 14.37 -10.98 -0.67
CA VAL A 290 15.79 -10.70 -0.53
C VAL A 290 16.56 -11.72 -1.35
N THR A 291 17.34 -11.25 -2.31
CA THR A 291 18.27 -12.12 -3.05
C THR A 291 19.60 -12.21 -2.27
N PRO A 292 20.09 -13.42 -1.93
CA PRO A 292 21.39 -13.58 -1.32
C PRO A 292 22.48 -12.92 -2.16
N SER A 293 23.32 -12.10 -1.53
CA SER A 293 24.37 -11.35 -2.24
C SER A 293 25.73 -11.45 -1.56
N SER A 294 26.78 -11.01 -2.26
CA SER A 294 28.14 -10.94 -1.73
C SER A 294 28.96 -9.80 -2.33
N ALA A 295 29.99 -9.38 -1.59
CA ALA A 295 31.02 -8.50 -2.13
C ALA A 295 32.04 -9.25 -3.04
N GLY A 296 32.11 -10.58 -2.93
CA GLY A 296 33.07 -11.41 -3.65
C GLY A 296 32.69 -11.65 -5.11
N GLY A 297 31.41 -11.77 -5.43
CA GLY A 297 30.93 -11.96 -6.81
C GLY A 297 31.35 -10.84 -7.75
N PRO A 298 31.08 -9.55 -7.44
CA PRO A 298 31.52 -8.42 -8.26
C PRO A 298 33.06 -8.30 -8.32
N ASP A 299 33.77 -8.59 -7.22
CA ASP A 299 35.24 -8.62 -7.21
C ASP A 299 35.78 -9.70 -8.16
N ALA A 300 35.17 -10.89 -8.17
CA ALA A 300 35.55 -11.99 -9.06
C ALA A 300 35.23 -11.67 -10.53
N ALA A 301 34.01 -11.19 -10.82
CA ALA A 301 33.60 -10.79 -12.17
C ALA A 301 34.56 -9.74 -12.77
N ASN A 302 34.92 -8.72 -11.99
CA ASN A 302 35.88 -7.70 -12.39
C ASN A 302 37.31 -8.25 -12.60
N ARG A 303 37.75 -9.20 -11.78
CA ARG A 303 39.08 -9.82 -11.92
C ARG A 303 39.16 -10.73 -13.14
N GLN A 304 38.09 -11.45 -13.46
CA GLN A 304 38.02 -12.39 -14.58
C GLN A 304 37.80 -11.68 -15.92
N ALA A 305 36.99 -10.62 -15.96
CA ALA A 305 36.50 -9.99 -17.19
C ALA A 305 35.85 -11.04 -18.14
N GLY A 306 35.92 -10.86 -19.45
CA GLY A 306 35.46 -11.85 -20.42
C GLY A 306 33.94 -11.92 -20.50
N ALA A 307 33.35 -13.11 -20.31
CA ALA A 307 31.91 -13.32 -20.35
C ALA A 307 31.17 -12.37 -19.38
N ASN A 308 31.73 -12.16 -18.19
CA ASN A 308 31.18 -11.25 -17.18
C ASN A 308 31.05 -9.77 -17.65
N GLU A 309 31.80 -9.33 -18.68
CA GLU A 309 31.65 -7.97 -19.23
C GLU A 309 30.35 -7.78 -20.03
N THR A 310 29.71 -8.89 -20.39
CA THR A 310 28.48 -8.94 -21.19
C THR A 310 27.28 -9.54 -20.44
N HIS A 311 27.49 -9.96 -19.19
CA HIS A 311 26.41 -10.46 -18.33
C HIS A 311 25.41 -9.34 -18.01
N LEU A 312 24.15 -9.73 -17.89
CA LEU A 312 23.01 -8.88 -17.60
C LEU A 312 22.66 -8.90 -16.10
N GLY A 313 22.88 -10.02 -15.40
CA GLY A 313 22.62 -10.14 -13.96
C GLY A 313 23.62 -9.36 -13.11
N ASP A 314 23.21 -8.94 -11.91
CA ASP A 314 24.13 -8.34 -10.94
C ASP A 314 25.06 -9.45 -10.38
N PRO A 315 26.39 -9.34 -10.61
CA PRO A 315 27.34 -10.33 -10.10
C PRO A 315 27.38 -10.40 -8.57
N ALA A 316 26.74 -9.48 -7.84
CA ALA A 316 26.52 -9.61 -6.40
C ALA A 316 25.76 -10.89 -6.03
N PHE A 317 24.88 -11.37 -6.91
CA PHE A 317 24.03 -12.54 -6.68
C PHE A 317 24.64 -13.84 -7.19
N ASP A 318 25.79 -13.80 -7.85
CA ASP A 318 26.47 -14.98 -8.37
C ASP A 318 26.86 -15.92 -7.22
N THR A 319 26.72 -17.22 -7.47
CA THR A 319 26.97 -18.27 -6.47
C THR A 319 28.07 -19.22 -6.91
N ALA A 320 28.54 -19.14 -8.16
CA ALA A 320 29.61 -19.98 -8.68
C ALA A 320 30.58 -19.19 -9.57
N ASP A 321 31.82 -19.67 -9.65
CA ASP A 321 32.90 -19.14 -10.48
C ASP A 321 33.41 -20.23 -11.44
N PHE A 322 33.03 -20.11 -12.71
CA PHE A 322 33.50 -20.99 -13.78
C PHE A 322 34.60 -20.34 -14.64
N GLY A 323 35.18 -19.21 -14.20
CA GLY A 323 36.17 -18.41 -14.92
C GLY A 323 37.60 -18.96 -14.89
N PHE A 324 37.86 -20.08 -14.21
CA PHE A 324 39.20 -20.66 -14.12
C PHE A 324 39.70 -21.23 -15.45
N ALA A 325 40.56 -20.45 -16.13
CA ALA A 325 41.37 -20.88 -17.28
C ALA A 325 42.42 -21.94 -16.85
N GLY A 326 42.00 -23.19 -16.71
CA GLY A 326 42.85 -24.32 -16.29
C GLY A 326 42.76 -25.57 -17.17
N VAL A 327 41.68 -25.78 -17.93
CA VAL A 327 41.49 -26.99 -18.74
C VAL A 327 40.86 -26.68 -20.10
N GLY A 328 41.69 -26.30 -21.08
CA GLY A 328 41.41 -26.60 -22.49
C GLY A 328 40.49 -25.68 -23.31
N ASN A 329 39.87 -24.62 -22.78
CA ASN A 329 39.11 -23.67 -23.60
C ASN A 329 39.45 -22.20 -23.26
N PRO A 330 40.34 -21.53 -24.03
CA PRO A 330 40.77 -20.17 -23.73
C PRO A 330 39.76 -19.06 -24.10
N ASP A 331 38.66 -19.40 -24.81
CA ASP A 331 37.77 -18.42 -25.44
C ASP A 331 36.26 -18.66 -25.16
N GLY A 332 35.86 -19.39 -24.10
CA GLY A 332 34.43 -19.71 -23.88
C GLY A 332 34.07 -20.38 -22.54
N THR A 333 34.47 -19.79 -21.41
CA THR A 333 33.92 -20.13 -20.08
C THR A 333 32.74 -19.21 -19.75
N PRO A 334 31.69 -19.68 -19.06
CA PRO A 334 30.50 -18.87 -18.78
C PRO A 334 30.75 -17.77 -17.75
N GLY A 335 31.90 -17.71 -17.08
CA GLY A 335 32.15 -16.68 -16.05
C GLY A 335 31.53 -17.05 -14.71
N ASN A 336 31.10 -16.05 -13.96
CA ASN A 336 30.34 -16.26 -12.73
C ASN A 336 28.85 -16.35 -13.04
N LEU A 337 28.13 -17.21 -12.32
CA LEU A 337 26.70 -17.41 -12.49
C LEU A 337 26.02 -17.63 -11.13
N ARG A 338 24.74 -17.30 -11.05
CA ARG A 338 23.83 -17.65 -9.94
C ARG A 338 23.17 -19.00 -10.25
N VAL A 339 23.66 -20.06 -9.64
CA VAL A 339 23.17 -21.44 -9.88
C VAL A 339 22.72 -22.18 -8.61
N ASP A 340 23.08 -21.66 -7.44
CA ASP A 340 22.72 -22.21 -6.13
C ASP A 340 21.63 -21.37 -5.47
N TYR A 341 20.60 -22.03 -4.94
CA TYR A 341 19.40 -21.37 -4.45
C TYR A 341 19.01 -21.84 -3.05
N VAL A 342 18.55 -20.89 -2.23
CA VAL A 342 17.79 -21.10 -1.00
C VAL A 342 16.58 -20.19 -1.07
N LEU A 343 15.40 -20.77 -1.24
CA LEU A 343 14.17 -20.06 -1.58
C LEU A 343 13.06 -20.47 -0.60
N PRO A 344 12.83 -19.69 0.48
CA PRO A 344 11.77 -19.99 1.43
C PRO A 344 10.38 -19.72 0.85
N SER A 345 9.34 -20.25 1.49
CA SER A 345 7.95 -19.97 1.14
C SER A 345 7.53 -18.53 1.49
N ASN A 346 6.53 -17.98 0.80
CA ASN A 346 6.05 -16.60 0.98
C ASN A 346 5.52 -16.26 2.39
N ASN A 347 5.24 -17.29 3.19
CA ASN A 347 4.82 -17.19 4.59
C ASN A 347 5.99 -17.40 5.59
N LEU A 348 7.23 -17.38 5.11
CA LEU A 348 8.46 -17.30 5.90
C LEU A 348 9.18 -16.00 5.53
N GLY A 349 9.25 -15.05 6.46
CA GLY A 349 9.96 -13.79 6.25
C GLY A 349 11.47 -13.98 6.25
N ILE A 350 12.16 -13.26 5.37
CA ILE A 350 13.63 -13.27 5.29
C ILE A 350 14.19 -12.18 6.20
N THR A 351 15.11 -12.54 7.08
CA THR A 351 15.75 -11.65 8.05
C THR A 351 17.22 -11.36 7.77
N ASP A 352 17.89 -12.26 7.03
CA ASP A 352 19.25 -12.11 6.49
C ASP A 352 19.41 -13.09 5.32
N ALA A 353 20.22 -12.74 4.32
CA ALA A 353 20.48 -13.60 3.17
C ALA A 353 21.81 -13.23 2.53
N GLN A 354 22.72 -14.20 2.37
CA GLN A 354 24.06 -13.93 1.83
C GLN A 354 24.62 -15.11 1.03
N VAL A 355 25.50 -14.77 0.11
CA VAL A 355 26.45 -15.70 -0.49
C VAL A 355 27.78 -15.57 0.26
N PHE A 356 28.31 -16.68 0.77
CA PHE A 356 29.65 -16.69 1.39
C PHE A 356 30.72 -16.64 0.29
N TRP A 357 30.92 -15.43 -0.26
CA TRP A 357 31.97 -15.15 -1.22
C TRP A 357 32.69 -13.88 -0.82
N GLN A 358 33.90 -14.06 -0.31
CA GLN A 358 34.69 -12.96 0.21
C GLN A 358 35.46 -12.27 -0.92
N ALA A 359 35.55 -10.95 -0.89
CA ALA A 359 36.32 -10.19 -1.86
C ALA A 359 37.82 -10.45 -1.71
N SER A 360 38.61 -10.23 -2.77
CA SER A 360 40.07 -10.44 -2.79
C SER A 360 40.88 -9.69 -1.72
N THR A 361 40.26 -8.71 -1.05
CA THR A 361 40.87 -7.95 0.05
C THR A 361 40.59 -8.51 1.44
N ASP A 362 39.64 -9.45 1.57
CA ASP A 362 39.27 -10.05 2.85
C ASP A 362 40.26 -11.15 3.26
N PRO A 363 40.64 -11.26 4.54
CA PRO A 363 41.51 -12.34 5.03
C PRO A 363 40.99 -13.77 4.79
N LEU A 364 39.68 -13.94 4.62
CA LEU A 364 39.00 -15.21 4.34
C LEU A 364 38.89 -15.51 2.85
N PHE A 365 39.37 -14.62 1.95
CA PHE A 365 39.41 -14.85 0.50
C PHE A 365 39.96 -16.23 0.08
N PRO A 366 40.98 -16.83 0.74
CA PRO A 366 41.43 -18.18 0.37
C PRO A 366 40.37 -19.28 0.45
N LEU A 367 39.29 -19.08 1.23
CA LEU A 367 38.14 -20.00 1.30
C LEU A 367 37.21 -19.87 0.09
N ALA A 368 37.28 -18.78 -0.67
CA ALA A 368 36.49 -18.55 -1.88
C ALA A 368 37.19 -19.06 -3.16
N GLU A 369 38.34 -19.74 -3.03
CA GLU A 369 39.17 -20.18 -4.16
C GLU A 369 39.35 -21.71 -4.15
N PHE A 370 39.61 -22.28 -5.33
CA PHE A 370 39.95 -23.70 -5.46
C PHE A 370 41.22 -24.02 -4.65
N PRO A 371 41.29 -25.11 -3.86
CA PRO A 371 40.49 -26.33 -3.97
C PRO A 371 39.25 -26.40 -3.06
N THR A 372 38.72 -25.28 -2.55
CA THR A 372 37.52 -25.32 -1.69
C THR A 372 36.29 -25.78 -2.47
N SER A 373 35.79 -24.94 -3.37
CA SER A 373 34.80 -25.25 -4.40
C SER A 373 34.82 -24.16 -5.46
N ASP A 374 34.38 -24.48 -6.67
CA ASP A 374 33.98 -23.50 -7.68
C ASP A 374 32.63 -22.84 -7.37
N HIS A 375 31.78 -23.46 -6.55
CA HIS A 375 30.57 -22.87 -5.97
C HIS A 375 30.80 -22.18 -4.60
N ARG A 376 29.79 -21.45 -4.12
CA ARG A 376 29.79 -20.71 -2.85
C ARG A 376 28.59 -21.15 -2.01
N LEU A 377 28.76 -21.14 -0.68
CA LEU A 377 27.66 -21.43 0.23
C LEU A 377 26.66 -20.27 0.17
N VAL A 378 25.39 -20.59 -0.07
CA VAL A 378 24.27 -19.63 -0.07
C VAL A 378 23.41 -19.91 1.15
N TYR A 379 23.04 -18.88 1.90
CA TYR A 379 22.13 -19.04 3.04
C TYR A 379 21.05 -17.96 3.10
N VAL A 380 19.94 -18.32 3.74
CA VAL A 380 18.83 -17.43 4.09
C VAL A 380 18.40 -17.73 5.52
N ASP A 381 18.22 -16.66 6.30
CA ASP A 381 17.68 -16.68 7.65
C ASP A 381 16.20 -16.36 7.61
N VAL A 382 15.37 -17.29 8.08
CA VAL A 382 13.92 -17.15 8.07
C VAL A 382 13.33 -17.00 9.47
N ALA A 383 12.29 -16.19 9.56
CA ALA A 383 11.43 -16.09 10.74
C ALA A 383 9.97 -16.07 10.31
N ASP A 384 9.07 -16.47 11.19
CA ASP A 384 7.64 -16.26 10.96
C ASP A 384 7.32 -14.75 11.07
N THR A 385 6.53 -14.23 10.15
CA THR A 385 6.10 -12.82 10.09
C THR A 385 4.58 -12.71 10.09
N LEU A 386 4.06 -11.50 10.28
CA LEU A 386 2.68 -11.16 9.97
C LEU A 386 2.63 -10.83 8.46
N PRO A 387 2.19 -11.75 7.57
CA PRO A 387 2.11 -11.44 6.13
C PRO A 387 1.26 -10.21 5.89
N ASN A 388 1.61 -9.40 4.89
CA ASN A 388 0.93 -8.13 4.57
C ASN A 388 1.02 -7.06 5.68
N GLY A 389 1.77 -7.34 6.74
CA GLY A 389 2.11 -6.40 7.80
C GLY A 389 0.95 -6.04 8.72
N VAL A 390 0.94 -4.78 9.12
CA VAL A 390 -0.06 -4.17 10.00
C VAL A 390 -0.57 -2.87 9.39
N ALA A 391 -1.82 -2.52 9.69
CA ALA A 391 -2.42 -1.30 9.20
C ALA A 391 -3.34 -0.68 10.24
N SER A 392 -3.55 0.62 10.11
CA SER A 392 -4.60 1.36 10.80
C SER A 392 -5.48 2.08 9.79
N GLY A 393 -6.75 2.28 10.10
CA GLY A 393 -7.68 2.99 9.22
C GLY A 393 -8.95 3.39 9.96
N ASP A 394 -9.85 4.07 9.24
CA ASP A 394 -11.07 4.64 9.81
C ASP A 394 -10.79 5.43 11.11
N VAL A 395 -9.64 6.11 11.14
CA VAL A 395 -9.18 6.89 12.29
C VAL A 395 -9.97 8.19 12.35
N ASP A 396 -10.50 8.48 13.53
CA ASP A 396 -11.20 9.72 13.84
C ASP A 396 -10.60 10.39 15.09
N GLN A 397 -11.38 11.23 15.77
CA GLN A 397 -10.89 12.00 16.92
C GLN A 397 -10.64 11.14 18.17
N ASP A 398 -11.33 10.01 18.34
CA ASP A 398 -11.27 9.23 19.57
C ASP A 398 -11.19 7.71 19.35
N SER A 399 -11.07 7.26 18.10
CA SER A 399 -11.00 5.84 17.79
C SER A 399 -10.24 5.53 16.49
N ALA A 400 -9.91 4.25 16.32
CA ALA A 400 -9.20 3.72 15.16
C ALA A 400 -9.52 2.24 14.95
N VAL A 401 -9.47 1.77 13.70
CA VAL A 401 -9.42 0.34 13.35
C VAL A 401 -7.96 -0.07 13.21
N LEU A 402 -7.55 -1.13 13.92
CA LEU A 402 -6.23 -1.74 13.80
C LEU A 402 -6.36 -3.11 13.13
N TRP A 403 -5.46 -3.43 12.22
CA TRP A 403 -5.56 -4.57 11.29
C TRP A 403 -4.23 -5.32 11.18
N THR A 404 -4.30 -6.64 10.99
CA THR A 404 -3.16 -7.46 10.54
C THR A 404 -3.65 -8.72 9.85
N ARG A 405 -2.75 -9.41 9.15
CA ARG A 405 -2.95 -10.81 8.78
C ARG A 405 -1.89 -11.70 9.43
N SER A 406 -2.34 -12.78 10.08
CA SER A 406 -1.46 -13.85 10.56
C SER A 406 -1.87 -15.17 9.90
N THR A 407 -0.87 -15.96 9.50
CA THR A 407 -1.12 -17.34 9.05
C THR A 407 -1.27 -18.32 10.21
N ILE A 408 -1.01 -17.88 11.44
CA ILE A 408 -1.08 -18.70 12.65
C ILE A 408 -2.47 -18.58 13.27
N THR A 409 -3.23 -19.68 13.25
CA THR A 409 -4.54 -19.73 13.91
C THR A 409 -4.41 -19.54 15.42
N GLY A 410 -5.24 -18.69 16.01
CA GLY A 410 -5.22 -18.42 17.45
C GLY A 410 -5.50 -16.96 17.77
N GLU A 411 -5.28 -16.59 19.03
CA GLU A 411 -5.47 -15.22 19.51
C GLU A 411 -4.34 -14.32 18.99
N VAL A 412 -4.71 -13.16 18.46
CA VAL A 412 -3.82 -12.07 18.07
C VAL A 412 -4.10 -10.88 18.99
N THR A 413 -3.06 -10.31 19.57
CA THR A 413 -3.14 -9.16 20.49
C THR A 413 -2.70 -7.88 19.79
N PHE A 414 -3.42 -6.79 20.01
CA PHE A 414 -3.14 -5.45 19.52
C PHE A 414 -2.92 -4.54 20.73
N ASP A 415 -1.66 -4.29 21.11
CA ASP A 415 -1.32 -3.30 22.13
C ASP A 415 -1.16 -1.94 21.49
N TYR A 416 -1.63 -0.85 22.11
CA TYR A 416 -1.42 0.52 21.63
C TYR A 416 -0.93 1.46 22.73
N SER A 417 -0.15 2.47 22.35
CA SER A 417 0.68 3.28 23.25
C SER A 417 1.04 4.61 22.59
N THR A 418 1.22 5.67 23.38
CA THR A 418 1.84 6.92 22.91
C THR A 418 3.37 6.84 22.89
N GLU A 419 3.94 5.81 23.53
CA GLU A 419 5.37 5.52 23.57
C GLU A 419 5.71 4.38 22.61
N VAL A 420 6.61 4.63 21.65
CA VAL A 420 7.02 3.65 20.62
C VAL A 420 7.66 2.37 21.18
N ASP A 421 8.24 2.44 22.39
CA ASP A 421 8.85 1.28 23.04
C ASP A 421 7.86 0.43 23.85
N PHE A 422 6.59 0.84 23.89
CA PHE A 422 5.52 0.21 24.66
C PHE A 422 5.86 0.07 26.15
N SER A 423 6.66 1.00 26.71
CA SER A 423 6.97 1.05 28.14
C SER A 423 5.75 1.36 29.01
N ALA A 424 4.76 2.06 28.43
CA ALA A 424 3.45 2.32 29.03
C ALA A 424 2.33 2.07 28.00
N ILE A 425 1.69 0.90 28.09
CA ILE A 425 0.57 0.54 27.22
C ILE A 425 -0.65 1.39 27.58
N ALA A 426 -1.19 2.13 26.61
CA ALA A 426 -2.43 2.91 26.75
C ALA A 426 -3.66 1.99 26.75
N GLY A 427 -3.66 0.96 25.91
CA GLY A 427 -4.68 -0.07 25.91
C GLY A 427 -4.30 -1.30 25.08
N SER A 428 -5.17 -2.31 25.09
CA SER A 428 -4.94 -3.57 24.39
C SER A 428 -6.27 -4.19 23.96
N ALA A 429 -6.30 -4.76 22.77
CA ALA A 429 -7.44 -5.47 22.19
C ALA A 429 -7.00 -6.83 21.61
N THR A 430 -7.93 -7.73 21.35
CA THR A 430 -7.62 -9.07 20.82
C THR A 430 -8.61 -9.50 19.76
N ALA A 431 -8.13 -10.17 18.72
CA ALA A 431 -8.95 -10.89 17.74
C ALA A 431 -8.52 -12.36 17.66
N THR A 432 -9.31 -13.22 17.03
CA THR A 432 -8.97 -14.63 16.83
C THR A 432 -8.90 -14.97 15.34
N VAL A 433 -7.74 -15.42 14.90
CA VAL A 433 -7.54 -15.94 13.54
C VAL A 433 -8.08 -17.37 13.47
N THR A 434 -9.10 -17.57 12.65
CA THR A 434 -9.70 -18.89 12.36
C THR A 434 -9.39 -19.40 10.96
N ASP A 435 -9.02 -18.51 10.04
CA ASP A 435 -8.67 -18.79 8.66
C ASP A 435 -7.36 -18.04 8.33
N PRO A 436 -6.27 -18.74 7.96
CA PRO A 436 -4.99 -18.11 7.59
C PRO A 436 -5.07 -17.15 6.39
N ASN A 437 -6.12 -17.23 5.58
CA ASN A 437 -6.35 -16.33 4.44
C ASN A 437 -7.26 -15.15 4.78
N GLN A 438 -7.74 -15.06 6.02
CA GLN A 438 -8.59 -13.97 6.47
C GLN A 438 -7.79 -13.11 7.46
N PRO A 439 -7.53 -11.83 7.14
CA PRO A 439 -7.02 -10.87 8.11
C PRO A 439 -7.97 -10.68 9.30
N VAL A 440 -7.44 -10.12 10.39
CA VAL A 440 -8.21 -9.76 11.59
C VAL A 440 -8.04 -8.28 11.90
N LYS A 441 -9.12 -7.67 12.39
CA LYS A 441 -9.14 -6.28 12.82
C LYS A 441 -9.84 -6.09 14.16
N VAL A 442 -9.50 -5.02 14.86
CA VAL A 442 -10.10 -4.57 16.11
C VAL A 442 -10.36 -3.07 16.05
N GLU A 443 -11.46 -2.64 16.66
CA GLU A 443 -11.73 -1.22 16.91
C GLU A 443 -11.24 -0.86 18.32
N VAL A 444 -10.54 0.27 18.42
CA VAL A 444 -10.08 0.83 19.69
C VAL A 444 -10.70 2.21 19.86
N GLU A 445 -11.27 2.49 21.04
CA GLU A 445 -12.02 3.71 21.36
C GLU A 445 -11.42 4.43 22.58
N GLY A 446 -11.86 5.68 22.81
CA GLY A 446 -11.46 6.50 23.94
C GLY A 446 -10.03 7.03 23.85
N LEU A 447 -9.53 7.18 22.63
CA LEU A 447 -8.26 7.81 22.31
C LEU A 447 -8.38 9.33 22.50
N ALA A 448 -7.27 9.97 22.83
CA ALA A 448 -7.19 11.43 22.81
C ALA A 448 -7.07 11.94 21.36
N ALA A 449 -7.77 13.03 21.03
CA ALA A 449 -7.67 13.71 19.74
C ALA A 449 -6.28 14.30 19.49
N GLY A 450 -5.94 14.52 18.21
CA GLY A 450 -4.67 15.13 17.79
C GLY A 450 -3.41 14.43 18.30
N THR A 451 -3.49 13.12 18.59
CA THR A 451 -2.46 12.40 19.34
C THR A 451 -1.85 11.28 18.49
N GLN A 452 -0.51 11.22 18.48
CA GLN A 452 0.22 10.11 17.87
C GLN A 452 0.16 8.85 18.75
N TYR A 453 -0.26 7.75 18.16
CA TYR A 453 -0.19 6.41 18.74
C TYR A 453 0.73 5.51 17.91
N TYR A 454 1.28 4.52 18.60
CA TYR A 454 1.94 3.34 18.08
C TYR A 454 1.16 2.12 18.52
N PHE A 455 1.03 1.13 17.65
CA PHE A 455 0.41 -0.14 17.98
C PHE A 455 1.32 -1.30 17.62
N ARG A 456 1.33 -2.34 18.45
CA ARG A 456 2.09 -3.56 18.27
C ARG A 456 1.13 -4.72 18.20
N VAL A 457 1.22 -5.48 17.12
CA VAL A 457 0.44 -6.69 16.93
C VAL A 457 1.29 -7.91 17.27
N ILE A 458 0.71 -8.88 17.97
CA ILE A 458 1.40 -10.12 18.37
C ILE A 458 0.47 -11.30 18.08
N ASP A 459 0.90 -12.25 17.24
CA ASP A 459 0.10 -13.45 16.97
C ASP A 459 0.27 -14.56 18.02
N ALA A 460 -0.44 -15.68 17.81
CA ALA A 460 -0.43 -16.82 18.72
C ALA A 460 0.92 -17.55 18.80
N ALA A 461 1.81 -17.39 17.80
CA ALA A 461 3.17 -17.90 17.82
C ALA A 461 4.17 -16.91 18.45
N GLY A 462 3.74 -15.67 18.68
CA GLY A 462 4.55 -14.60 19.26
C GLY A 462 5.29 -13.76 18.22
N ASN A 463 4.93 -13.87 16.94
CA ASN A 463 5.42 -12.97 15.88
C ASN A 463 4.82 -11.60 16.09
N SER A 464 5.58 -10.54 15.83
CA SER A 464 5.12 -9.18 16.11
C SER A 464 5.61 -8.14 15.14
N GLU A 465 4.75 -7.16 14.89
CA GLU A 465 5.04 -5.99 14.06
C GLU A 465 4.44 -4.73 14.68
N ILE A 466 4.95 -3.56 14.30
CA ILE A 466 4.58 -2.27 14.87
C ILE A 466 4.11 -1.35 13.74
N GLY A 467 2.98 -0.69 13.94
CA GLY A 467 2.52 0.42 13.12
C GLY A 467 2.28 1.67 13.96
N ARG A 468 1.90 2.76 13.30
CA ARG A 468 1.56 4.04 13.94
C ARG A 468 0.37 4.71 13.26
N PHE A 469 -0.33 5.56 14.00
CA PHE A 469 -1.42 6.40 13.49
C PHE A 469 -1.56 7.67 14.33
N ARG A 470 -2.25 8.68 13.80
CA ARG A 470 -2.56 9.93 14.49
C ARG A 470 -4.07 10.15 14.47
N THR A 471 -4.67 10.36 15.64
CA THR A 471 -6.09 10.72 15.75
C THR A 471 -6.32 12.13 15.23
N ALA A 472 -7.50 12.36 14.66
CA ALA A 472 -7.91 13.69 14.20
C ALA A 472 -8.01 14.68 15.37
N SER A 473 -7.79 15.96 15.09
CA SER A 473 -7.89 17.05 16.07
C SER A 473 -9.34 17.42 16.37
N HIS A 474 -9.59 18.10 17.50
CA HIS A 474 -10.93 18.54 17.87
C HIS A 474 -11.46 19.62 16.92
N GLN A 475 -12.78 19.63 16.70
CA GLN A 475 -13.44 20.74 16.00
C GLN A 475 -13.12 22.06 16.71
N GLY A 476 -12.73 23.09 15.94
CA GLY A 476 -12.29 24.39 16.44
C GLY A 476 -10.77 24.54 16.55
N ASP A 477 -10.01 23.45 16.34
CA ASP A 477 -8.55 23.49 16.23
C ASP A 477 -8.15 23.40 14.74
N SER A 478 -7.13 24.18 14.34
CA SER A 478 -6.59 24.18 12.97
C SER A 478 -5.07 23.93 12.94
N PRO A 479 -4.60 22.75 13.37
CA PRO A 479 -3.17 22.41 13.36
C PRO A 479 -2.61 22.10 11.95
N GLY A 480 -3.45 22.16 10.91
CA GLY A 480 -3.10 21.74 9.56
C GLY A 480 -3.37 20.25 9.36
N LEU A 481 -3.32 19.83 8.08
CA LEU A 481 -3.52 18.44 7.68
C LEU A 481 -2.66 18.15 6.46
N THR A 482 -1.89 17.06 6.51
CA THR A 482 -1.13 16.55 5.36
C THR A 482 -1.57 15.14 5.03
N PHE A 483 -2.08 14.90 3.82
CA PHE A 483 -2.53 13.57 3.40
C PHE A 483 -2.21 13.25 1.94
N GLY A 484 -2.06 11.97 1.64
CA GLY A 484 -1.79 11.47 0.28
C GLY A 484 -3.00 10.79 -0.33
N VAL A 485 -3.12 10.84 -1.66
CA VAL A 485 -4.17 10.15 -2.43
C VAL A 485 -3.59 9.52 -3.68
N ALA A 486 -4.00 8.29 -3.97
CA ALA A 486 -3.78 7.64 -5.26
C ALA A 486 -4.86 6.59 -5.56
N GLY A 487 -5.19 6.44 -6.84
CA GLY A 487 -6.03 5.35 -7.37
C GLY A 487 -5.25 4.44 -8.30
N ASP A 488 -5.95 3.48 -8.90
CA ASP A 488 -5.47 2.67 -10.03
C ASP A 488 -4.17 1.90 -9.70
N TRP A 489 -4.29 0.89 -8.83
CA TRP A 489 -3.19 0.07 -8.32
C TRP A 489 -2.81 -1.03 -9.32
N GLN A 490 -2.53 -0.59 -10.54
CA GLN A 490 -2.52 -1.40 -11.75
C GLN A 490 -1.68 -2.69 -11.67
N GLN A 491 -2.33 -3.79 -12.06
CA GLN A 491 -1.81 -5.16 -12.21
C GLN A 491 -1.27 -5.80 -10.93
N ALA A 492 -0.07 -5.44 -10.49
CA ALA A 492 0.62 -6.06 -9.36
C ALA A 492 1.79 -5.18 -8.88
N PRO A 493 2.30 -5.39 -7.64
CA PRO A 493 3.52 -4.73 -7.15
C PRO A 493 4.69 -4.83 -8.16
N PRO A 494 5.75 -3.99 -8.06
CA PRO A 494 6.32 -3.47 -6.80
C PRO A 494 5.95 -2.03 -6.37
N PHE A 495 5.14 -1.29 -7.14
CA PHE A 495 4.70 0.09 -6.84
C PHE A 495 5.79 1.06 -6.29
N PRO A 496 6.94 1.25 -6.97
CA PRO A 496 8.07 2.04 -6.46
C PRO A 496 7.73 3.48 -6.06
N ILE A 497 6.73 4.07 -6.74
CA ILE A 497 6.27 5.43 -6.48
C ILE A 497 5.76 5.63 -5.04
N LEU A 498 5.20 4.59 -4.43
CA LEU A 498 4.62 4.65 -3.09
C LEU A 498 5.65 4.63 -1.96
N SER A 499 6.90 4.24 -2.24
CA SER A 499 7.97 4.30 -1.24
C SER A 499 8.13 5.73 -0.71
N SER A 500 7.98 6.73 -1.58
CA SER A 500 8.01 8.14 -1.16
C SER A 500 6.85 8.53 -0.25
N ALA A 501 5.65 7.96 -0.45
CA ALA A 501 4.51 8.22 0.41
C ALA A 501 4.68 7.60 1.80
N ALA A 502 5.31 6.42 1.90
CA ALA A 502 5.61 5.77 3.17
C ALA A 502 6.60 6.58 4.03
N ASP A 503 7.50 7.33 3.37
CA ASP A 503 8.49 8.21 3.99
C ASP A 503 7.96 9.62 4.27
N SER A 504 6.86 10.04 3.62
CA SER A 504 6.15 11.28 3.93
C SER A 504 5.40 11.10 5.25
N ASP A 505 5.60 11.99 6.23
CA ASP A 505 4.96 11.94 7.56
C ASP A 505 3.47 12.34 7.50
N LEU A 506 2.70 11.64 6.65
CA LEU A 506 1.29 11.90 6.37
C LEU A 506 0.40 11.53 7.56
N ASP A 507 -0.67 12.28 7.76
CA ASP A 507 -1.72 11.96 8.73
C ASP A 507 -2.58 10.78 8.28
N LEU A 508 -2.87 10.72 6.97
CA LEU A 508 -3.54 9.61 6.31
C LEU A 508 -3.14 9.47 4.83
N PHE A 509 -3.43 8.30 4.26
CA PHE A 509 -3.33 8.02 2.84
C PHE A 509 -4.63 7.41 2.34
N ILE A 510 -5.11 7.86 1.19
CA ILE A 510 -6.40 7.44 0.64
C ILE A 510 -6.17 6.62 -0.63
N LYS A 511 -6.70 5.38 -0.63
CA LYS A 511 -6.71 4.49 -1.79
C LYS A 511 -8.03 4.66 -2.54
N LEU A 512 -7.98 5.30 -3.69
CA LEU A 512 -9.16 5.74 -4.41
C LEU A 512 -9.48 4.78 -5.57
N GLY A 513 -10.10 3.65 -5.24
CA GLY A 513 -10.52 2.67 -6.24
C GLY A 513 -9.40 1.83 -6.82
N ASP A 514 -9.77 0.78 -7.54
CA ASP A 514 -8.84 -0.08 -8.29
C ASP A 514 -7.67 -0.59 -7.45
N THR A 515 -7.96 -0.90 -6.19
CA THR A 515 -7.01 -1.41 -5.21
C THR A 515 -6.55 -2.83 -5.53
N ILE A 516 -7.27 -3.53 -6.42
CA ILE A 516 -6.89 -4.77 -7.09
C ILE A 516 -7.45 -4.75 -8.52
N TYR A 517 -6.91 -5.62 -9.38
CA TYR A 517 -7.49 -5.93 -10.69
C TYR A 517 -7.98 -7.39 -10.70
N ALA A 518 -9.26 -7.58 -10.38
CA ALA A 518 -9.90 -8.89 -10.26
C ALA A 518 -10.14 -9.58 -11.62
N ASP A 519 -10.21 -8.80 -12.69
CA ASP A 519 -10.57 -9.16 -14.07
C ASP A 519 -9.36 -9.16 -15.03
N LEU A 520 -8.15 -9.24 -14.46
CA LEU A 520 -6.90 -9.47 -15.18
C LEU A 520 -6.15 -10.66 -14.59
N GLU A 521 -5.37 -11.35 -15.41
CA GLU A 521 -4.42 -12.36 -14.90
C GLU A 521 -3.22 -11.64 -14.28
N THR A 522 -2.80 -12.08 -13.10
CA THR A 522 -1.66 -11.51 -12.36
C THR A 522 -0.73 -12.62 -11.84
N PRO A 523 0.54 -12.32 -11.53
CA PRO A 523 1.49 -13.31 -11.00
C PRO A 523 1.01 -14.03 -9.72
N GLY A 524 0.24 -13.36 -8.88
CA GLY A 524 -0.33 -13.88 -7.64
C GLY A 524 -1.53 -14.83 -7.83
N LEU A 525 -2.13 -14.83 -9.02
CA LEU A 525 -3.24 -15.71 -9.38
C LEU A 525 -3.15 -16.16 -10.86
N PRO A 526 -2.13 -16.96 -11.22
CA PRO A 526 -1.86 -17.33 -12.60
C PRO A 526 -2.95 -18.22 -13.19
N GLY A 527 -3.26 -18.03 -14.47
CA GLY A 527 -4.32 -18.73 -15.20
C GLY A 527 -5.75 -18.30 -14.85
N VAL A 528 -5.92 -17.29 -13.99
CA VAL A 528 -7.24 -16.73 -13.63
C VAL A 528 -7.32 -15.29 -14.13
N SER A 529 -8.02 -15.11 -15.24
CA SER A 529 -8.29 -13.79 -15.81
C SER A 529 -9.51 -13.09 -15.23
N GLN A 530 -10.25 -13.74 -14.33
CA GLN A 530 -11.41 -13.19 -13.63
C GLN A 530 -11.60 -13.94 -12.31
N ALA A 531 -11.44 -13.24 -11.19
CA ALA A 531 -11.79 -13.76 -9.87
C ALA A 531 -13.31 -13.92 -9.75
N ARG A 532 -13.76 -15.04 -9.17
CA ARG A 532 -15.19 -15.41 -9.04
C ARG A 532 -15.54 -15.91 -7.65
N THR A 533 -14.55 -16.29 -6.85
CA THR A 533 -14.76 -16.85 -5.51
C THR A 533 -14.08 -15.97 -4.46
N LEU A 534 -14.61 -15.98 -3.24
CA LEU A 534 -14.00 -15.29 -2.09
C LEU A 534 -12.49 -15.54 -1.96
N ASN A 535 -12.01 -16.77 -2.17
CA ASN A 535 -10.58 -17.07 -2.06
C ASN A 535 -9.73 -16.47 -3.19
N GLU A 536 -10.28 -16.33 -4.40
CA GLU A 536 -9.60 -15.66 -5.51
C GLU A 536 -9.50 -14.15 -5.26
N PHE A 537 -10.58 -13.52 -4.78
CA PHE A 537 -10.55 -12.11 -4.37
C PHE A 537 -9.57 -11.86 -3.21
N ARG A 538 -9.55 -12.72 -2.19
CA ARG A 538 -8.55 -12.66 -1.10
C ARG A 538 -7.12 -12.82 -1.62
N ALA A 539 -6.90 -13.68 -2.61
CA ALA A 539 -5.57 -13.84 -3.22
C ALA A 539 -5.12 -12.55 -3.94
N LYS A 540 -6.02 -11.89 -4.68
CA LYS A 540 -5.77 -10.61 -5.34
C LYS A 540 -5.43 -9.50 -4.34
N HIS A 541 -6.20 -9.35 -3.27
CA HIS A 541 -5.86 -8.39 -2.22
C HIS A 541 -4.53 -8.74 -1.52
N SER A 542 -4.28 -10.03 -1.26
CA SER A 542 -3.02 -10.47 -0.68
C SER A 542 -1.83 -10.16 -1.59
N GLU A 543 -1.97 -10.26 -2.91
CA GLU A 543 -0.91 -9.96 -3.89
C GLU A 543 -0.47 -8.48 -3.82
N VAL A 544 -1.41 -7.55 -3.87
CA VAL A 544 -1.15 -6.09 -3.83
C VAL A 544 -0.42 -5.65 -2.55
N LEU A 545 -0.62 -6.41 -1.46
CA LEU A 545 0.02 -6.19 -0.16
C LEU A 545 1.29 -7.03 0.07
N SER A 546 1.72 -7.81 -0.92
CA SER A 546 2.87 -8.70 -0.81
C SER A 546 4.12 -8.09 -1.45
N PRO A 547 5.32 -8.42 -0.94
CA PRO A 547 6.55 -7.99 -1.57
C PRO A 547 6.68 -8.59 -2.97
N ARG A 548 7.21 -7.80 -3.91
CA ARG A 548 7.67 -8.30 -5.21
C ARG A 548 9.04 -7.70 -5.53
N PHE A 549 9.98 -8.53 -5.96
CA PHE A 549 11.38 -8.14 -6.19
C PHE A 549 12.05 -7.45 -4.99
N GLY A 550 11.55 -7.71 -3.79
CA GLY A 550 12.08 -7.15 -2.53
C GLY A 550 11.52 -5.82 -2.07
N LEU A 551 10.60 -5.22 -2.82
CA LEU A 551 9.89 -4.02 -2.39
C LEU A 551 8.46 -4.38 -1.93
N ASN A 552 8.05 -3.85 -0.78
CA ASN A 552 6.66 -3.90 -0.29
C ASN A 552 6.17 -2.50 0.14
N ALA A 553 6.24 -1.54 -0.79
CA ALA A 553 5.88 -0.16 -0.51
C ALA A 553 4.46 0.00 0.06
N THR A 554 3.53 -0.88 -0.32
CA THR A 554 2.15 -0.87 0.17
C THR A 554 2.02 -1.23 1.64
N SER A 555 2.81 -2.21 2.10
CA SER A 555 2.85 -2.62 3.52
C SER A 555 3.60 -1.59 4.35
N ASP A 556 4.69 -1.03 3.81
CA ASP A 556 5.46 0.02 4.50
C ASP A 556 4.58 1.26 4.73
N LEU A 557 3.86 1.72 3.71
CA LEU A 557 2.90 2.83 3.80
C LEU A 557 1.81 2.57 4.85
N GLN A 558 1.25 1.36 4.89
CA GLN A 558 0.19 0.99 5.83
C GLN A 558 0.66 0.90 7.29
N ALA A 559 1.92 0.55 7.50
CA ALA A 559 2.51 0.54 8.83
C ALA A 559 2.80 1.95 9.35
N THR A 560 3.08 2.91 8.46
CA THR A 560 3.47 4.28 8.83
C THR A 560 2.33 5.29 8.80
N THR A 561 1.24 5.01 8.10
CA THR A 561 0.18 5.96 7.78
C THR A 561 -1.21 5.32 7.84
N SER A 562 -2.21 6.03 8.39
CA SER A 562 -3.60 5.59 8.43
C SER A 562 -4.21 5.50 7.04
N ILE A 563 -5.02 4.48 6.75
CA ILE A 563 -5.66 4.29 5.45
C ILE A 563 -7.15 4.59 5.50
N LEU A 564 -7.63 5.34 4.49
CA LEU A 564 -9.00 5.29 4.00
C LEU A 564 -9.01 4.69 2.59
N ALA A 565 -10.09 4.02 2.22
CA ALA A 565 -10.20 3.42 0.90
C ALA A 565 -11.65 3.43 0.39
N SER A 566 -11.81 3.52 -0.93
CA SER A 566 -13.06 3.21 -1.64
C SER A 566 -12.82 2.17 -2.71
N ILE A 567 -13.90 1.57 -3.22
CA ILE A 567 -13.88 0.70 -4.40
C ILE A 567 -14.05 1.53 -5.66
N ASP A 568 -13.58 1.01 -6.78
CA ASP A 568 -14.04 1.34 -8.11
C ASP A 568 -14.48 0.04 -8.83
N ASP A 569 -14.29 -0.09 -10.13
CA ASP A 569 -14.79 -1.24 -10.90
C ASP A 569 -13.89 -2.47 -10.81
N HIS A 570 -12.57 -2.31 -10.91
CA HIS A 570 -11.65 -3.43 -11.02
C HIS A 570 -11.52 -4.27 -9.74
N GLU A 571 -12.09 -3.83 -8.61
CA GLU A 571 -12.36 -4.71 -7.47
C GLU A 571 -13.23 -5.93 -7.83
N ILE A 572 -14.04 -5.84 -8.89
CA ILE A 572 -14.92 -6.91 -9.36
C ILE A 572 -14.71 -7.19 -10.85
N VAL A 573 -15.03 -6.23 -11.70
CA VAL A 573 -14.92 -6.30 -13.15
C VAL A 573 -15.07 -4.90 -13.75
N ASP A 574 -14.25 -4.59 -14.76
CA ASP A 574 -14.29 -3.37 -15.56
C ASP A 574 -15.72 -2.89 -15.86
N ASN A 575 -15.97 -1.61 -15.56
CA ASN A 575 -17.21 -0.88 -15.74
C ASN A 575 -18.46 -1.46 -15.03
N PHE A 576 -18.38 -2.27 -13.97
CA PHE A 576 -19.60 -2.85 -13.38
C PHE A 576 -20.58 -1.78 -12.83
N ALA A 577 -21.88 -2.12 -12.83
CA ALA A 577 -22.96 -1.28 -12.32
C ALA A 577 -23.81 -2.03 -11.27
N GLY A 578 -23.51 -1.81 -9.98
CA GLY A 578 -24.11 -2.55 -8.86
C GLY A 578 -25.64 -2.39 -8.74
N GLY A 579 -26.17 -1.22 -9.07
CA GLY A 579 -27.61 -0.93 -9.06
C GLY A 579 -28.36 -1.29 -10.35
N ALA A 580 -27.71 -1.94 -11.32
CA ALA A 580 -28.32 -2.46 -12.53
C ALA A 580 -28.81 -3.90 -12.35
N ALA A 581 -29.74 -4.36 -13.19
CA ALA A 581 -30.14 -5.77 -13.19
C ALA A 581 -29.02 -6.68 -13.72
N PRO A 582 -28.87 -7.92 -13.24
CA PRO A 582 -27.96 -8.90 -13.83
C PRO A 582 -28.21 -9.05 -15.35
N GLY A 583 -27.21 -8.74 -16.17
CA GLY A 583 -27.26 -8.70 -17.64
C GLY A 583 -27.45 -7.30 -18.26
N GLU A 584 -27.66 -6.26 -17.46
CA GLU A 584 -27.57 -4.84 -17.87
C GLU A 584 -26.24 -4.19 -17.44
N SER A 585 -25.55 -4.76 -16.44
CA SER A 585 -24.15 -4.44 -16.13
C SER A 585 -23.20 -5.13 -17.10
N PRO A 586 -22.03 -4.52 -17.41
CA PRO A 586 -20.90 -5.22 -18.01
C PRO A 586 -20.55 -6.52 -17.29
N ASP A 587 -19.99 -7.46 -18.05
CA ASP A 587 -19.72 -8.82 -17.66
C ASP A 587 -18.23 -9.16 -17.87
N ALA A 588 -17.75 -10.27 -17.31
CA ALA A 588 -16.36 -10.70 -17.38
C ALA A 588 -15.81 -10.67 -18.83
N PRO A 589 -14.54 -10.28 -19.02
CA PRO A 589 -13.94 -10.21 -20.35
C PRO A 589 -14.02 -11.57 -21.09
N ASP A 590 -14.39 -11.52 -22.37
CA ASP A 590 -14.62 -12.69 -23.22
C ASP A 590 -13.32 -13.51 -23.44
N ILE A 591 -13.07 -14.51 -22.59
CA ILE A 591 -11.97 -15.46 -22.75
C ILE A 591 -12.33 -16.62 -23.70
N GLY A 592 -12.49 -16.31 -24.99
CA GLY A 592 -12.62 -17.31 -26.05
C GLY A 592 -13.95 -17.27 -26.82
N SER A 593 -14.47 -18.43 -27.23
CA SER A 593 -15.61 -18.52 -28.18
C SER A 593 -16.99 -18.68 -27.52
N SER A 594 -17.07 -18.64 -26.19
CA SER A 594 -18.33 -18.70 -25.44
C SER A 594 -18.29 -17.66 -24.33
N PRO A 595 -19.28 -16.75 -24.25
CA PRO A 595 -19.38 -15.83 -23.12
C PRO A 595 -19.64 -16.62 -21.83
N ASP A 596 -18.87 -16.34 -20.79
CA ASP A 596 -19.00 -16.93 -19.45
C ASP A 596 -19.44 -15.86 -18.44
N PRO A 597 -20.76 -15.66 -18.26
CA PRO A 597 -21.26 -14.56 -17.46
C PRO A 597 -20.86 -14.65 -15.98
N LEU A 598 -20.64 -13.51 -15.35
CA LEU A 598 -20.19 -13.28 -13.98
C LEU A 598 -21.41 -13.16 -13.07
N PHE A 599 -22.31 -12.23 -13.40
CA PHE A 599 -23.53 -11.96 -12.66
C PHE A 599 -24.67 -12.87 -13.14
N THR A 600 -24.70 -14.11 -12.63
CA THR A 600 -25.66 -15.15 -13.09
C THR A 600 -26.84 -15.40 -12.17
N ASP A 601 -26.84 -14.79 -10.98
CA ASP A 601 -27.90 -14.97 -9.99
C ASP A 601 -29.21 -14.31 -10.43
N ASN A 602 -30.34 -14.91 -10.06
CA ASN A 602 -31.67 -14.37 -10.35
C ASN A 602 -32.13 -13.45 -9.21
N VAL A 603 -31.50 -12.28 -9.12
CA VAL A 603 -31.73 -11.21 -8.14
C VAL A 603 -32.16 -9.90 -8.83
N GLU A 604 -32.49 -8.85 -8.06
CA GLU A 604 -32.94 -7.58 -8.64
C GLU A 604 -31.76 -6.73 -9.11
N PHE A 605 -30.68 -6.67 -8.33
CA PHE A 605 -29.51 -5.85 -8.60
C PHE A 605 -28.21 -6.68 -8.63
N VAL A 606 -27.17 -6.17 -9.28
CA VAL A 606 -25.84 -6.81 -9.30
C VAL A 606 -25.23 -6.87 -7.90
N ASN A 607 -25.49 -5.88 -7.05
CA ASN A 607 -25.03 -5.88 -5.67
C ASN A 607 -25.68 -6.96 -4.79
N ASP A 608 -26.79 -7.58 -5.22
CA ASP A 608 -27.37 -8.75 -4.55
C ASP A 608 -26.73 -10.10 -4.98
N THR A 609 -25.76 -10.09 -5.92
CA THR A 609 -25.18 -11.33 -6.46
C THR A 609 -24.10 -11.90 -5.54
N GLN A 610 -23.92 -13.23 -5.56
CA GLN A 610 -22.92 -13.87 -4.69
C GLN A 610 -21.49 -13.45 -5.03
N VAL A 611 -21.19 -13.15 -6.30
CA VAL A 611 -19.85 -12.70 -6.71
C VAL A 611 -19.55 -11.31 -6.16
N TYR A 612 -20.52 -10.38 -6.21
CA TYR A 612 -20.38 -9.08 -5.58
C TYR A 612 -20.17 -9.22 -4.07
N GLU A 613 -20.97 -10.06 -3.41
CA GLU A 613 -20.87 -10.32 -1.98
C GLU A 613 -19.50 -10.89 -1.56
N ASP A 614 -18.97 -11.84 -2.34
CA ASP A 614 -17.64 -12.42 -2.13
C ASP A 614 -16.53 -11.37 -2.33
N ALA A 615 -16.63 -10.54 -3.37
CA ALA A 615 -15.66 -9.50 -3.67
C ALA A 615 -15.61 -8.43 -2.57
N LEU A 616 -16.78 -7.90 -2.20
CA LEU A 616 -16.90 -6.87 -1.17
C LEU A 616 -16.59 -7.39 0.23
N GLN A 617 -16.83 -8.68 0.51
CA GLN A 617 -16.34 -9.30 1.72
C GLN A 617 -14.80 -9.30 1.75
N ALA A 618 -14.14 -9.73 0.69
CA ALA A 618 -12.67 -9.72 0.62
C ALA A 618 -12.12 -8.29 0.77
N TYR A 619 -12.76 -7.31 0.11
CA TYR A 619 -12.38 -5.90 0.24
C TYR A 619 -12.45 -5.42 1.70
N GLN A 620 -13.57 -5.62 2.39
CA GLN A 620 -13.70 -5.25 3.81
C GLN A 620 -12.75 -5.99 4.74
N GLU A 621 -12.40 -7.24 4.40
CA GLU A 621 -11.42 -8.02 5.16
C GLU A 621 -10.00 -7.46 5.02
N TYR A 622 -9.64 -6.92 3.84
CA TYR A 622 -8.28 -6.49 3.51
C TYR A 622 -8.04 -4.99 3.60
N GLN A 623 -9.08 -4.18 3.78
CA GLN A 623 -8.94 -2.77 4.14
C GLN A 623 -9.18 -2.56 5.64
N PRO A 624 -8.42 -1.66 6.32
CA PRO A 624 -8.59 -1.38 7.74
C PRO A 624 -9.81 -0.46 8.00
N LEU A 625 -10.98 -0.84 7.50
CA LEU A 625 -12.24 -0.10 7.62
C LEU A 625 -13.19 -0.77 8.63
N ARG A 626 -14.10 0.00 9.22
CA ARG A 626 -15.24 -0.50 9.98
C ARG A 626 -16.23 -1.23 9.08
N ASP A 627 -16.85 -2.27 9.61
CA ASP A 627 -17.91 -3.00 8.94
C ASP A 627 -19.26 -2.30 9.18
N GLU A 628 -19.59 -1.33 8.33
CA GLU A 628 -20.87 -0.61 8.34
C GLU A 628 -21.81 -1.11 7.24
N PHE A 629 -23.12 -0.99 7.49
CA PHE A 629 -24.19 -1.38 6.57
C PHE A 629 -25.30 -0.33 6.57
N TYR A 630 -25.93 -0.12 5.42
CA TYR A 630 -27.09 0.76 5.29
C TYR A 630 -28.35 0.12 5.90
N ASP A 631 -29.17 0.94 6.56
CA ASP A 631 -30.52 0.60 7.06
C ASP A 631 -31.54 1.52 6.36
N THR A 632 -31.92 1.16 5.14
CA THR A 632 -32.75 1.98 4.24
C THR A 632 -33.88 1.14 3.61
N PRO A 633 -34.81 0.57 4.39
CA PRO A 633 -35.78 -0.44 3.91
C PRO A 633 -36.80 0.04 2.88
N ALA A 634 -36.77 1.33 2.53
CA ALA A 634 -37.58 1.91 1.46
C ALA A 634 -36.85 1.92 0.10
N ASP A 635 -35.55 1.66 0.08
CA ASP A 635 -34.69 1.64 -1.11
C ASP A 635 -33.96 0.28 -1.17
N ALA A 636 -34.54 -0.65 -1.93
CA ALA A 636 -34.02 -2.02 -2.05
C ALA A 636 -32.64 -2.08 -2.71
N ARG A 637 -32.20 -1.00 -3.35
CA ARG A 637 -30.86 -0.92 -3.95
C ARG A 637 -29.76 -0.78 -2.90
N THR A 638 -30.08 -0.19 -1.76
CA THR A 638 -29.10 0.18 -0.73
C THR A 638 -29.37 -0.51 0.60
N ASP A 639 -30.59 -0.99 0.85
CA ASP A 639 -30.95 -1.61 2.13
C ASP A 639 -30.15 -2.89 2.43
N GLY A 640 -29.44 -2.91 3.56
CA GLY A 640 -28.63 -4.06 3.99
C GLY A 640 -27.28 -4.16 3.29
N GLU A 641 -26.99 -3.28 2.32
CA GLU A 641 -25.72 -3.25 1.61
C GLU A 641 -24.60 -2.67 2.47
N ARG A 642 -23.36 -3.03 2.13
CA ARG A 642 -22.17 -2.48 2.79
C ARG A 642 -22.12 -0.97 2.58
N LYS A 643 -21.86 -0.25 3.67
CA LYS A 643 -21.71 1.19 3.66
C LYS A 643 -20.22 1.52 3.66
N LEU A 644 -19.68 1.75 2.46
CA LEU A 644 -18.30 2.24 2.28
C LEU A 644 -18.19 3.76 2.46
N TYR A 645 -19.32 4.47 2.47
CA TYR A 645 -19.35 5.91 2.72
C TYR A 645 -18.69 6.26 4.06
N ARG A 646 -17.79 7.26 4.07
CA ARG A 646 -17.16 7.82 5.28
C ARG A 646 -17.28 9.33 5.29
N ALA A 647 -17.41 9.90 6.49
CA ALA A 647 -17.36 11.34 6.73
C ALA A 647 -16.55 11.57 8.00
N ASN A 648 -15.34 12.09 7.86
CA ASN A 648 -14.40 12.30 8.97
C ASN A 648 -13.96 13.77 9.01
N ASP A 649 -14.00 14.37 10.20
CA ASP A 649 -13.54 15.73 10.44
C ASP A 649 -12.12 15.73 11.04
N TYR A 650 -11.24 16.55 10.48
CA TYR A 650 -9.85 16.73 10.89
C TYR A 650 -9.66 18.16 11.41
N GLY A 651 -10.11 18.38 12.64
CA GLY A 651 -10.25 19.73 13.19
C GLY A 651 -11.15 20.62 12.34
N SER A 652 -10.89 21.92 12.37
CA SER A 652 -11.52 22.90 11.47
C SER A 652 -10.79 23.06 10.13
N ASP A 653 -9.70 22.33 9.92
CA ASP A 653 -8.94 22.37 8.66
C ASP A 653 -9.72 21.73 7.52
N ALA A 654 -10.22 20.50 7.72
CA ALA A 654 -10.82 19.72 6.66
C ALA A 654 -11.88 18.71 7.12
N SER A 655 -12.91 18.53 6.29
CA SER A 655 -13.82 17.38 6.34
C SER A 655 -13.61 16.53 5.09
N ILE A 656 -13.44 15.23 5.28
CA ILE A 656 -13.16 14.25 4.22
C ILE A 656 -14.36 13.31 4.08
N PHE A 657 -14.94 13.28 2.89
CA PHE A 657 -16.06 12.43 2.51
C PHE A 657 -15.62 11.41 1.47
N VAL A 658 -15.67 10.11 1.81
CA VAL A 658 -15.34 9.02 0.87
C VAL A 658 -16.64 8.42 0.37
N LEU A 659 -16.85 8.40 -0.95
CA LEU A 659 -18.08 7.98 -1.61
C LEU A 659 -17.89 6.63 -2.31
N ASP A 660 -19.01 5.99 -2.65
CA ASP A 660 -19.10 4.76 -3.44
C ASP A 660 -19.94 5.02 -4.69
N SER A 661 -19.27 5.04 -5.85
CA SER A 661 -19.85 5.31 -7.16
C SER A 661 -20.25 4.05 -7.93
N ARG A 662 -20.02 2.85 -7.39
CA ARG A 662 -20.20 1.58 -8.14
C ARG A 662 -21.30 0.70 -7.60
N SER A 663 -21.46 0.61 -6.28
CA SER A 663 -22.41 -0.32 -5.67
C SER A 663 -23.87 -0.02 -6.00
N PHE A 664 -24.22 1.24 -6.30
CA PHE A 664 -25.62 1.69 -6.40
C PHE A 664 -25.97 2.39 -7.73
N ARG A 665 -25.04 2.44 -8.68
CA ARG A 665 -25.26 3.12 -9.96
C ARG A 665 -26.21 2.33 -10.86
N ASP A 666 -27.01 3.05 -11.64
CA ASP A 666 -27.72 2.45 -12.78
C ASP A 666 -26.75 2.00 -13.87
N ALA A 667 -27.21 1.18 -14.81
CA ALA A 667 -26.45 0.83 -16.01
C ALA A 667 -25.97 2.07 -16.78
N GLN A 668 -24.80 1.95 -17.39
CA GLN A 668 -24.23 2.95 -18.28
C GLN A 668 -25.16 3.21 -19.48
N LEU A 669 -25.03 4.41 -20.07
CA LEU A 669 -25.69 4.70 -21.35
C LEU A 669 -24.95 4.02 -22.50
N GLU A 670 -25.63 3.88 -23.63
CA GLU A 670 -24.94 3.53 -24.87
C GLU A 670 -23.91 4.63 -25.23
N PRO A 671 -22.72 4.26 -25.74
CA PRO A 671 -21.70 5.23 -26.11
C PRO A 671 -22.21 6.30 -27.08
N ALA A 672 -21.77 7.54 -26.88
CA ALA A 672 -22.28 8.66 -27.65
C ALA A 672 -21.90 8.58 -29.15
N ASP A 673 -22.87 8.86 -30.04
CA ASP A 673 -22.57 9.13 -31.45
C ASP A 673 -21.85 10.48 -31.57
N LEU A 674 -20.54 10.46 -31.78
CA LEU A 674 -19.72 11.66 -31.89
C LEU A 674 -20.15 12.61 -33.03
N ALA A 675 -20.83 12.11 -34.06
CA ALA A 675 -21.37 12.95 -35.12
C ALA A 675 -22.73 13.59 -34.75
N ASN A 676 -23.42 13.06 -33.74
CA ASN A 676 -24.70 13.55 -33.24
C ASN A 676 -24.86 13.23 -31.73
N PRO A 677 -24.20 14.00 -30.85
CA PRO A 677 -24.17 13.69 -29.41
C PRO A 677 -25.47 14.05 -28.66
N ALA A 678 -26.41 14.73 -29.33
CA ALA A 678 -27.62 15.24 -28.69
C ALA A 678 -28.49 14.17 -27.97
N PRO A 679 -28.66 12.93 -28.47
CA PRO A 679 -29.41 11.89 -27.77
C PRO A 679 -28.77 11.52 -26.43
N PHE A 680 -27.46 11.25 -26.42
CA PHE A 680 -26.70 10.94 -25.21
C PHE A 680 -26.87 12.04 -24.17
N LEU A 681 -26.66 13.31 -24.56
CA LEU A 681 -26.80 14.44 -23.65
C LEU A 681 -28.22 14.57 -23.06
N VAL A 682 -29.26 14.21 -23.81
CA VAL A 682 -30.64 14.24 -23.30
C VAL A 682 -30.89 13.10 -22.31
N GLU A 683 -30.40 11.89 -22.61
CA GLU A 683 -30.55 10.72 -21.73
C GLU A 683 -29.73 10.85 -20.45
N ALA A 684 -28.55 11.46 -20.52
CA ALA A 684 -27.71 11.76 -19.37
C ALA A 684 -28.36 12.74 -18.37
N PHE A 685 -29.26 13.60 -18.86
CA PHE A 685 -30.04 14.54 -18.05
C PHE A 685 -31.38 13.97 -17.56
N ASP A 686 -31.59 12.65 -17.62
CA ASP A 686 -32.75 12.02 -16.98
C ASP A 686 -32.58 12.07 -15.44
N PRO A 687 -33.46 12.78 -14.70
CA PRO A 687 -33.36 12.90 -13.25
C PRO A 687 -33.71 11.62 -12.49
N THR A 688 -34.06 10.54 -13.19
CA THR A 688 -34.28 9.22 -12.58
C THR A 688 -33.03 8.36 -12.56
N ARG A 689 -31.97 8.74 -13.27
CA ARG A 689 -30.69 8.03 -13.24
C ARG A 689 -29.84 8.48 -12.05
N THR A 690 -29.10 7.54 -11.47
CA THR A 690 -28.23 7.77 -10.32
C THR A 690 -26.93 6.99 -10.43
N LEU A 691 -25.84 7.60 -10.00
CA LEU A 691 -24.52 6.99 -9.83
C LEU A 691 -24.32 6.56 -8.38
N LEU A 692 -24.72 7.40 -7.42
CA LEU A 692 -24.45 7.16 -5.98
C LEU A 692 -25.57 6.44 -5.23
N GLY A 693 -26.76 6.34 -5.82
CA GLY A 693 -27.99 5.98 -5.12
C GLY A 693 -28.54 7.15 -4.27
N ARG A 694 -29.85 7.16 -4.03
CA ARG A 694 -30.50 8.32 -3.39
C ARG A 694 -30.04 8.55 -1.95
N ALA A 695 -29.81 7.46 -1.20
CA ALA A 695 -29.37 7.55 0.20
C ALA A 695 -28.04 8.32 0.31
N GLN A 696 -27.07 8.01 -0.54
CA GLN A 696 -25.75 8.62 -0.52
C GLN A 696 -25.80 10.08 -0.99
N VAL A 697 -26.63 10.42 -2.00
CA VAL A 697 -26.83 11.81 -2.46
C VAL A 697 -27.38 12.70 -1.35
N GLU A 698 -28.35 12.22 -0.55
CA GLU A 698 -28.87 13.01 0.58
C GLU A 698 -27.85 13.12 1.72
N GLN A 699 -27.07 12.06 1.95
CA GLN A 699 -26.05 12.04 2.99
C GLN A 699 -24.96 13.08 2.69
N ILE A 700 -24.36 13.06 1.48
CA ILE A 700 -23.29 14.01 1.14
C ILE A 700 -23.76 15.47 1.18
N LYS A 701 -25.02 15.74 0.82
CA LYS A 701 -25.60 17.09 0.94
C LYS A 701 -25.72 17.54 2.39
N THR A 702 -26.14 16.64 3.26
CA THR A 702 -26.26 16.90 4.70
C THR A 702 -24.89 17.14 5.31
N ASP A 703 -23.91 16.31 4.97
CA ASP A 703 -22.58 16.34 5.56
C ASP A 703 -21.76 17.55 5.05
N LEU A 704 -21.85 17.90 3.76
CA LEU A 704 -21.27 19.13 3.22
C LEU A 704 -21.84 20.38 3.91
N LEU A 705 -23.17 20.44 4.08
CA LEU A 705 -23.82 21.56 4.75
C LEU A 705 -23.44 21.63 6.24
N THR A 706 -23.27 20.48 6.89
CA THR A 706 -22.86 20.40 8.29
C THR A 706 -21.42 20.85 8.47
N ALA A 707 -20.50 20.39 7.63
CA ALA A 707 -19.09 20.82 7.66
C ALA A 707 -18.97 22.33 7.42
N ASP A 708 -19.76 22.87 6.50
CA ASP A 708 -19.82 24.31 6.26
C ASP A 708 -20.36 25.08 7.48
N GLN A 709 -21.44 24.61 8.08
CA GLN A 709 -22.03 25.20 9.30
C GLN A 709 -21.12 25.10 10.52
N ASN A 710 -20.24 24.10 10.58
CA ASN A 710 -19.25 23.93 11.65
C ASN A 710 -17.98 24.78 11.43
N GLY A 711 -17.94 25.61 10.39
CA GLY A 711 -16.80 26.48 10.08
C GLY A 711 -15.57 25.74 9.52
N THR A 712 -15.71 24.50 9.05
CA THR A 712 -14.60 23.75 8.46
C THR A 712 -14.17 24.39 7.14
N THR A 713 -12.86 24.65 6.99
CA THR A 713 -12.33 25.35 5.84
C THR A 713 -12.50 24.54 4.56
N TRP A 714 -11.87 23.37 4.47
CA TRP A 714 -11.84 22.56 3.24
C TRP A 714 -12.80 21.38 3.32
N LYS A 715 -13.56 21.14 2.24
CA LYS A 715 -14.44 19.98 2.12
C LYS A 715 -13.98 19.11 0.97
N PHE A 716 -13.44 17.94 1.28
CA PHE A 716 -12.92 17.00 0.29
C PHE A 716 -13.95 15.90 0.00
N VAL A 717 -14.37 15.78 -1.26
CA VAL A 717 -15.30 14.75 -1.72
C VAL A 717 -14.56 13.78 -2.62
N LEU A 718 -14.26 12.59 -2.09
CA LEU A 718 -13.51 11.56 -2.79
C LEU A 718 -14.45 10.58 -3.43
N ILE A 719 -14.32 10.45 -4.74
CA ILE A 719 -15.15 9.62 -5.59
C ILE A 719 -14.31 9.09 -6.75
N PRO A 720 -14.16 7.77 -6.94
CA PRO A 720 -13.30 7.24 -7.99
C PRO A 720 -13.60 7.83 -9.37
N GLU A 721 -14.88 7.97 -9.70
CA GLU A 721 -15.39 8.47 -10.97
C GLU A 721 -15.32 10.00 -11.09
N PRO A 722 -14.61 10.56 -12.08
CA PRO A 722 -14.48 12.01 -12.22
C PRO A 722 -15.80 12.74 -12.45
N ILE A 723 -15.99 13.81 -11.68
CA ILE A 723 -17.14 14.70 -11.75
C ILE A 723 -16.94 15.82 -12.77
N GLN A 724 -15.74 16.12 -13.24
CA GLN A 724 -15.53 17.15 -14.25
C GLN A 724 -16.05 16.70 -15.64
N ASN A 725 -16.39 17.67 -16.49
CA ASN A 725 -16.86 17.37 -17.85
C ASN A 725 -15.70 17.40 -18.85
N PHE A 726 -15.48 16.31 -19.57
CA PHE A 726 -14.51 16.24 -20.67
C PHE A 726 -15.16 16.15 -22.05
N GLY A 727 -16.49 16.13 -22.14
CA GLY A 727 -17.25 15.91 -23.36
C GLY A 727 -17.70 14.45 -23.51
N VAL A 728 -18.30 14.11 -24.65
CA VAL A 728 -19.07 12.86 -24.77
C VAL A 728 -18.25 11.60 -25.13
N VAL A 729 -16.93 11.69 -25.28
CA VAL A 729 -16.08 10.52 -25.56
C VAL A 729 -15.89 9.74 -24.26
N ASN A 730 -16.28 8.45 -24.26
CA ASN A 730 -16.27 7.55 -23.10
C ASN A 730 -16.90 8.22 -21.86
N ALA A 731 -18.05 8.86 -22.05
CA ALA A 731 -18.73 9.64 -21.02
C ALA A 731 -19.77 8.82 -20.26
N GLU A 732 -20.10 7.64 -20.75
CA GLU A 732 -21.14 6.75 -20.24
C GLU A 732 -20.86 6.21 -18.84
N ASP A 733 -19.58 6.07 -18.48
CA ASP A 733 -19.18 5.52 -17.17
C ASP A 733 -19.02 6.59 -16.08
N ARG A 734 -18.60 7.80 -16.44
CA ARG A 734 -18.43 8.91 -15.49
C ARG A 734 -19.69 9.76 -15.27
N PHE A 735 -19.61 10.76 -14.40
CA PHE A 735 -20.72 11.67 -14.08
C PHE A 735 -21.35 12.41 -15.28
N GLU A 736 -20.66 12.53 -16.42
CA GLU A 736 -21.26 13.06 -17.66
C GLU A 736 -22.39 12.16 -18.18
N GLY A 737 -22.29 10.86 -17.97
CA GLY A 737 -23.37 9.91 -18.18
C GLY A 737 -24.52 10.19 -17.23
N TYR A 738 -24.27 10.64 -16.01
CA TYR A 738 -25.27 10.85 -14.93
C TYR A 738 -25.48 12.34 -14.63
N ALA A 739 -25.50 13.16 -15.70
CA ALA A 739 -25.43 14.61 -15.62
C ALA A 739 -26.53 15.26 -14.76
N ALA A 740 -27.71 14.65 -14.63
CA ALA A 740 -28.76 15.17 -13.75
C ALA A 740 -28.36 15.14 -12.27
N GLU A 741 -27.82 14.03 -11.77
CA GLU A 741 -27.36 13.89 -10.38
C GLU A 741 -26.13 14.74 -10.11
N ARG A 742 -25.18 14.76 -11.06
CA ARG A 742 -24.04 15.69 -11.06
C ARG A 742 -24.48 17.13 -10.86
N THR A 743 -25.44 17.59 -11.67
CA THR A 743 -26.02 18.92 -11.57
C THR A 743 -26.72 19.12 -10.23
N GLU A 744 -27.40 18.11 -9.71
CA GLU A 744 -28.09 18.18 -8.41
C GLU A 744 -27.14 18.43 -7.23
N ILE A 745 -25.92 17.86 -7.28
CA ILE A 745 -24.88 18.02 -6.26
C ILE A 745 -24.21 19.38 -6.39
N LEU A 746 -23.72 19.73 -7.58
CA LEU A 746 -23.04 21.01 -7.82
C LEU A 746 -23.99 22.20 -7.63
N GLN A 747 -25.24 22.07 -8.03
CA GLN A 747 -26.26 23.08 -7.77
C GLN A 747 -26.52 23.22 -6.27
N PHE A 748 -26.53 22.14 -5.50
CA PHE A 748 -26.73 22.22 -4.06
C PHE A 748 -25.58 22.99 -3.37
N ILE A 749 -24.33 22.71 -3.73
CA ILE A 749 -23.16 23.46 -3.25
C ILE A 749 -23.33 24.95 -3.55
N ASN A 750 -23.64 25.29 -4.80
CA ASN A 750 -23.81 26.68 -5.23
C ASN A 750 -25.02 27.39 -4.59
N ASP A 751 -26.18 26.73 -4.53
CA ASP A 751 -27.43 27.31 -3.98
C ASP A 751 -27.32 27.56 -2.46
N ASN A 752 -26.43 26.84 -1.76
CA ASN A 752 -26.16 27.03 -0.33
C ASN A 752 -24.89 27.82 -0.03
N GLY A 753 -24.12 28.24 -1.06
CA GLY A 753 -22.89 29.01 -0.87
C GLY A 753 -21.79 28.25 -0.13
N ILE A 754 -21.72 26.93 -0.32
CA ILE A 754 -20.68 26.10 0.31
C ILE A 754 -19.37 26.30 -0.46
N ASP A 755 -18.40 26.87 0.24
CA ASP A 755 -17.10 27.25 -0.31
C ASP A 755 -16.02 26.20 -0.03
N ASN A 756 -14.91 26.27 -0.79
CA ASN A 756 -13.71 25.45 -0.61
C ASN A 756 -13.96 23.93 -0.75
N VAL A 757 -14.75 23.55 -1.76
CA VAL A 757 -15.05 22.14 -2.05
C VAL A 757 -14.08 21.60 -3.10
N VAL A 758 -13.40 20.49 -2.76
CA VAL A 758 -12.47 19.80 -3.66
C VAL A 758 -12.99 18.41 -3.91
N PHE A 759 -13.29 18.10 -5.15
CA PHE A 759 -13.54 16.72 -5.57
C PHE A 759 -12.21 16.04 -5.87
N MET A 760 -12.06 14.77 -5.51
CA MET A 760 -10.91 13.96 -5.88
C MET A 760 -11.36 12.66 -6.52
N ALA A 761 -10.68 12.28 -7.59
CA ALA A 761 -11.02 11.11 -8.40
C ALA A 761 -9.79 10.30 -8.85
N GLY A 762 -10.05 9.08 -9.32
CA GLY A 762 -9.09 8.14 -9.93
C GLY A 762 -9.55 7.80 -11.35
N ASP A 763 -9.53 6.50 -11.71
CA ASP A 763 -10.06 5.86 -12.93
C ASP A 763 -9.37 6.26 -14.24
N PHE A 764 -9.10 7.55 -14.43
CA PHE A 764 -8.64 8.09 -15.71
C PHE A 764 -7.21 7.74 -16.06
N HIS A 765 -6.42 7.20 -15.13
CA HIS A 765 -5.01 6.88 -15.33
C HIS A 765 -4.14 8.10 -15.69
N GLY A 766 -4.43 9.25 -15.09
CA GLY A 766 -3.68 10.50 -15.23
C GLY A 766 -4.11 11.57 -14.23
N THR A 767 -3.21 12.50 -13.91
CA THR A 767 -3.54 13.65 -13.05
C THR A 767 -4.17 14.78 -13.86
N ILE A 768 -5.37 15.21 -13.49
CA ILE A 768 -6.07 16.32 -14.16
C ILE A 768 -6.77 17.20 -13.14
N VAL A 769 -6.48 18.49 -13.17
CA VAL A 769 -7.09 19.49 -12.29
C VAL A 769 -7.98 20.42 -13.10
N ASN A 770 -9.20 20.64 -12.63
CA ASN A 770 -10.16 21.46 -13.36
C ASN A 770 -11.18 22.15 -12.46
N ASN A 771 -11.61 23.33 -12.87
CA ASN A 771 -12.71 24.03 -12.23
C ASN A 771 -14.05 23.35 -12.54
N LEU A 772 -14.98 23.31 -11.58
CA LEU A 772 -16.27 22.68 -11.77
C LEU A 772 -17.36 23.69 -12.13
N THR A 773 -17.97 23.44 -13.28
CA THR A 773 -19.17 24.14 -13.75
C THR A 773 -20.31 23.15 -14.00
N TYR A 774 -21.55 23.63 -13.98
CA TYR A 774 -22.73 22.81 -14.26
C TYR A 774 -23.75 23.52 -15.15
N GLN A 775 -24.69 22.76 -15.71
CA GLN A 775 -25.79 23.27 -16.51
C GLN A 775 -27.11 22.65 -16.04
N VAL A 776 -28.19 23.43 -16.06
CA VAL A 776 -29.53 22.97 -15.61
C VAL A 776 -30.28 22.12 -16.64
N ALA A 777 -29.78 22.07 -17.87
CA ALA A 777 -30.28 21.23 -18.97
C ALA A 777 -29.23 21.15 -20.09
N PRO A 778 -29.31 20.17 -21.01
CA PRO A 778 -28.36 20.02 -22.09
C PRO A 778 -28.20 21.28 -22.96
N GLY A 779 -26.95 21.73 -23.14
CA GLY A 779 -26.60 22.85 -24.00
C GLY A 779 -27.03 24.22 -23.46
N GLN A 780 -27.39 24.31 -22.18
CA GLN A 780 -27.56 25.60 -21.51
C GLN A 780 -26.19 26.20 -21.13
N PRO A 781 -26.12 27.51 -20.85
CA PRO A 781 -24.90 28.12 -20.36
C PRO A 781 -24.42 27.44 -19.07
N GLN A 782 -23.09 27.29 -18.94
CA GLN A 782 -22.46 26.82 -17.72
C GLN A 782 -22.64 27.84 -16.60
N ILE A 783 -22.86 27.33 -15.39
CA ILE A 783 -22.93 28.05 -14.12
C ILE A 783 -21.69 27.64 -13.34
N ALA A 784 -20.90 28.64 -12.94
CA ALA A 784 -19.69 28.41 -12.17
C ALA A 784 -20.01 28.06 -10.71
N THR A 785 -19.12 27.29 -10.10
CA THR A 785 -19.16 26.95 -8.68
C THR A 785 -17.82 27.34 -8.04
N ASN A 786 -17.77 27.39 -6.71
CA ASN A 786 -16.53 27.54 -5.95
C ASN A 786 -15.88 26.18 -5.66
N ALA A 787 -16.15 25.17 -6.51
CA ALA A 787 -15.60 23.83 -6.38
C ALA A 787 -14.67 23.51 -7.55
N PHE A 788 -13.63 22.73 -7.29
CA PHE A 788 -12.74 22.19 -8.32
C PHE A 788 -12.49 20.70 -8.09
N GLU A 789 -11.96 20.02 -9.09
CA GLU A 789 -11.61 18.61 -9.01
C GLU A 789 -10.12 18.39 -9.26
N VAL A 790 -9.55 17.42 -8.54
CA VAL A 790 -8.22 16.84 -8.75
C VAL A 790 -8.37 15.35 -9.01
N VAL A 791 -8.21 14.93 -10.27
CA VAL A 791 -8.03 13.52 -10.61
C VAL A 791 -6.59 13.16 -10.33
N THR A 792 -6.35 12.05 -9.64
CA THR A 792 -5.02 11.54 -9.30
C THR A 792 -4.56 10.51 -10.34
N GLY A 793 -3.25 10.40 -10.53
CA GLY A 793 -2.69 9.43 -11.48
C GLY A 793 -2.47 8.03 -10.88
N PRO A 794 -2.18 7.03 -11.73
CA PRO A 794 -2.05 5.63 -11.35
C PRO A 794 -0.69 5.35 -10.69
N VAL A 795 -0.61 4.32 -9.85
CA VAL A 795 0.63 4.00 -9.11
C VAL A 795 1.51 2.93 -9.79
N ALA A 796 1.01 2.31 -10.85
CA ALA A 796 1.64 1.15 -11.47
C ALA A 796 1.31 1.05 -12.96
N PHE A 797 1.77 -0.04 -13.60
CA PHE A 797 1.73 -0.19 -15.04
C PHE A 797 0.44 -0.80 -15.58
N PHE A 798 -0.10 -0.15 -16.60
CA PHE A 798 -1.17 -0.66 -17.46
C PHE A 798 -0.91 -0.26 -18.90
N ASP A 799 -1.42 -1.08 -19.82
CA ASP A 799 -1.26 -0.85 -21.26
C ASP A 799 -2.06 0.38 -21.74
N GLY A 800 -2.97 0.90 -20.90
CA GLY A 800 -3.88 2.01 -21.19
C GLY A 800 -3.71 3.27 -20.34
N ARG A 801 -2.51 3.85 -20.25
CA ARG A 801 -2.32 5.18 -19.63
C ARG A 801 -3.13 6.27 -20.35
N PHE A 802 -3.57 7.30 -19.62
CA PHE A 802 -4.47 8.34 -20.14
C PHE A 802 -3.98 9.00 -21.44
N GLY A 803 -2.77 9.58 -21.44
CA GLY A 803 -2.26 10.35 -22.56
C GLY A 803 -2.16 9.53 -23.86
N PRO A 804 -1.47 8.37 -23.85
CA PRO A 804 -1.44 7.45 -24.98
C PRO A 804 -2.83 7.03 -25.46
N ASN A 805 -3.76 6.72 -24.56
CA ASN A 805 -5.12 6.34 -24.91
C ASN A 805 -5.88 7.45 -25.62
N VAL A 806 -5.87 8.67 -25.06
CA VAL A 806 -6.52 9.84 -25.66
C VAL A 806 -5.98 10.12 -27.07
N ALA A 807 -4.66 10.07 -27.25
CA ALA A 807 -4.05 10.27 -28.57
C ALA A 807 -4.47 9.16 -29.57
N ASN A 808 -4.48 7.90 -29.15
CA ASN A 808 -4.87 6.77 -29.98
C ASN A 808 -6.34 6.84 -30.41
N ILE A 809 -7.25 7.09 -29.46
CA ILE A 809 -8.69 7.21 -29.72
C ILE A 809 -8.95 8.40 -30.65
N SER A 810 -8.31 9.55 -30.38
CA SER A 810 -8.45 10.76 -31.22
C SER A 810 -8.00 10.51 -32.66
N PHE A 811 -6.91 9.78 -32.85
CA PHE A 811 -6.43 9.40 -34.18
C PHE A 811 -7.37 8.41 -34.87
N ALA A 812 -7.82 7.37 -34.16
CA ALA A 812 -8.75 6.37 -34.69
C ALA A 812 -10.11 6.96 -35.09
N ALA A 813 -10.61 7.93 -34.31
CA ALA A 813 -11.83 8.69 -34.60
C ALA A 813 -11.66 9.74 -35.70
N GLY A 814 -10.42 10.01 -36.14
CA GLY A 814 -10.10 11.01 -37.15
C GLY A 814 -10.21 12.46 -36.67
N LEU A 815 -10.16 12.67 -35.36
CA LEU A 815 -10.12 14.01 -34.73
C LEU A 815 -8.76 14.68 -34.92
N ILE A 816 -7.69 13.88 -34.98
CA ILE A 816 -6.34 14.32 -35.37
C ILE A 816 -5.85 13.58 -36.61
N SER A 817 -5.01 14.23 -37.40
CA SER A 817 -4.39 13.66 -38.60
C SER A 817 -3.17 12.78 -38.25
N GLN A 818 -2.73 11.95 -39.20
CA GLN A 818 -1.48 11.19 -39.06
C GLN A 818 -0.28 12.10 -38.72
N ALA A 819 -0.23 13.31 -39.28
CA ALA A 819 0.87 14.23 -39.03
C ALA A 819 0.86 14.77 -37.59
N GLU A 820 -0.32 14.98 -37.00
CA GLU A 820 -0.46 15.40 -35.60
C GLU A 820 -0.17 14.23 -34.65
N PHE A 821 -0.60 13.01 -34.99
CA PHE A 821 -0.27 11.81 -34.22
C PHE A 821 1.24 11.49 -34.27
N ASP A 822 1.88 11.61 -35.43
CA ASP A 822 3.34 11.49 -35.56
C ASP A 822 4.07 12.59 -34.77
N PHE A 823 3.50 13.80 -34.72
CA PHE A 823 4.03 14.89 -33.92
C PHE A 823 3.97 14.56 -32.43
N TYR A 824 2.80 14.17 -31.90
CA TYR A 824 2.64 13.70 -30.52
C TYR A 824 3.66 12.61 -30.14
N ASN A 825 3.83 11.59 -30.99
CA ASN A 825 4.80 10.52 -30.74
C ASN A 825 6.26 10.98 -30.72
N SER A 826 6.56 12.15 -31.31
CA SER A 826 7.90 12.73 -31.31
C SER A 826 8.20 13.62 -30.10
N LEU A 827 7.17 13.99 -29.32
CA LEU A 827 7.30 14.87 -28.16
C LEU A 827 7.88 14.10 -26.95
N PRO A 828 8.70 14.75 -26.11
CA PRO A 828 9.17 14.18 -24.84
C PRO A 828 8.02 14.11 -23.81
N VAL A 829 8.19 13.27 -22.78
CA VAL A 829 7.42 13.38 -21.53
C VAL A 829 8.22 14.29 -20.62
N ALA A 830 7.83 15.56 -20.53
CA ALA A 830 8.56 16.57 -19.78
C ALA A 830 7.58 17.66 -19.31
N PRO A 831 6.80 17.40 -18.25
CA PRO A 831 5.84 18.39 -17.73
C PRO A 831 6.54 19.74 -17.49
N ASP A 832 6.00 20.78 -18.10
CA ASP A 832 6.42 22.16 -17.86
C ASP A 832 5.20 23.03 -17.52
N GLY A 833 5.35 24.36 -17.42
CA GLY A 833 4.28 25.25 -16.97
C GLY A 833 3.77 26.19 -18.05
N ASP A 834 4.10 25.95 -19.33
CA ASP A 834 3.46 26.63 -20.44
C ASP A 834 2.38 25.74 -21.11
N ASP A 835 1.63 26.29 -22.08
CA ASP A 835 0.60 25.54 -22.82
C ASP A 835 1.06 25.25 -24.27
N ILE A 836 2.37 25.37 -24.54
CA ILE A 836 2.94 25.26 -25.89
C ILE A 836 3.26 23.78 -26.11
N PRO A 837 2.61 23.09 -27.08
CA PRO A 837 2.65 21.64 -27.25
C PRO A 837 4.04 21.18 -27.70
N ASN A 838 4.94 21.12 -26.73
CA ASN A 838 6.38 20.95 -26.85
C ASN A 838 6.84 19.71 -26.07
N ASP A 839 5.97 19.20 -25.19
CA ASP A 839 5.92 17.88 -24.59
C ASP A 839 4.54 17.23 -24.83
N LYS A 840 4.39 15.98 -24.39
CA LYS A 840 3.17 15.19 -24.62
C LYS A 840 1.97 15.63 -23.80
N ASP A 841 2.14 16.11 -22.57
CA ASP A 841 1.03 16.48 -21.69
C ASP A 841 0.31 17.72 -22.23
N ASP A 842 1.05 18.72 -22.71
CA ASP A 842 0.48 19.89 -23.38
C ASP A 842 -0.32 19.54 -24.64
N PHE A 843 0.17 18.57 -25.42
CA PHE A 843 -0.57 18.10 -26.59
C PHE A 843 -1.92 17.47 -26.18
N ILE A 844 -1.93 16.67 -25.10
CA ILE A 844 -3.16 16.07 -24.57
C ILE A 844 -4.10 17.15 -24.01
N LYS A 845 -3.58 18.11 -23.23
CA LYS A 845 -4.36 19.24 -22.73
C LYS A 845 -5.05 20.02 -23.85
N GLN A 846 -4.35 20.27 -24.96
CA GLN A 846 -4.96 20.94 -26.12
C GLN A 846 -6.10 20.13 -26.76
N LEU A 847 -6.01 18.80 -26.79
CA LEU A 847 -7.10 17.96 -27.25
C LEU A 847 -8.31 18.03 -26.32
N LEU A 848 -8.08 17.97 -25.00
CA LEU A 848 -9.15 18.10 -24.01
C LEU A 848 -9.86 19.45 -24.11
N VAL A 849 -9.10 20.55 -24.18
CA VAL A 849 -9.66 21.90 -24.33
C VAL A 849 -10.47 22.03 -25.62
N ALA A 850 -9.97 21.48 -26.73
CA ALA A 850 -10.73 21.48 -27.99
C ALA A 850 -12.04 20.69 -27.89
N GLN A 851 -12.09 19.66 -27.06
CA GLN A 851 -13.28 18.85 -26.82
C GLN A 851 -14.27 19.57 -25.89
N THR A 852 -13.82 20.16 -24.78
CA THR A 852 -14.67 20.91 -23.85
C THR A 852 -15.29 22.14 -24.51
N ASP A 853 -14.54 22.82 -25.39
CA ASP A 853 -15.01 23.97 -26.18
C ASP A 853 -16.25 23.65 -27.05
N LEU A 854 -16.39 22.41 -27.55
CA LEU A 854 -17.53 22.01 -28.39
C LEU A 854 -18.87 22.07 -27.63
N PHE A 855 -18.82 21.89 -26.32
CA PHE A 855 -19.99 21.87 -25.43
C PHE A 855 -20.12 23.15 -24.59
N GLY A 856 -19.17 24.08 -24.74
CA GLY A 856 -19.11 25.31 -23.95
C GLY A 856 -18.78 25.07 -22.49
N TYR A 857 -18.08 23.97 -22.19
CA TYR A 857 -17.58 23.65 -20.86
C TYR A 857 -16.38 24.51 -20.51
N ASP A 858 -16.04 24.55 -19.22
CA ASP A 858 -14.86 25.26 -18.78
C ASP A 858 -13.58 24.57 -19.31
N PRO A 859 -12.58 25.32 -19.82
CA PRO A 859 -11.29 24.75 -20.21
C PRO A 859 -10.59 24.06 -19.04
N VAL A 860 -9.84 22.99 -19.32
CA VAL A 860 -9.09 22.25 -18.31
C VAL A 860 -8.05 23.15 -17.63
N GLY A 861 -8.11 23.19 -16.29
CA GLY A 861 -7.21 23.93 -15.43
C GLY A 861 -7.94 24.87 -14.47
N LEU A 862 -7.20 25.45 -13.53
CA LEU A 862 -7.68 26.55 -12.66
C LEU A 862 -7.28 27.92 -13.20
N ASN A 863 -6.88 27.98 -14.47
CA ASN A 863 -6.46 29.17 -15.19
C ASN A 863 -7.16 29.24 -16.54
N ASN A 864 -7.31 30.45 -17.08
CA ASN A 864 -7.98 30.69 -18.37
C ASN A 864 -9.43 30.18 -18.41
N ASN A 865 -10.11 30.15 -17.27
CA ASN A 865 -11.49 29.67 -17.15
C ASN A 865 -12.49 30.57 -17.90
N LEU A 866 -13.73 30.11 -18.05
CA LEU A 866 -14.79 30.93 -18.63
C LEU A 866 -14.98 32.21 -17.81
N ALA A 867 -15.43 33.30 -18.44
CA ALA A 867 -15.57 34.60 -17.77
C ALA A 867 -16.53 34.61 -16.55
N ALA A 868 -17.36 33.58 -16.38
CA ALA A 868 -18.23 33.41 -15.22
C ALA A 868 -17.55 32.68 -14.05
N ALA A 869 -16.44 31.99 -14.31
CA ALA A 869 -15.65 31.17 -13.41
C ALA A 869 -14.28 31.79 -13.08
N ASP A 870 -13.76 32.65 -13.97
CA ASP A 870 -12.44 33.29 -13.84
C ASP A 870 -12.29 34.03 -12.50
N GLY A 871 -11.32 33.58 -11.70
CA GLY A 871 -11.00 34.14 -10.38
C GLY A 871 -11.92 33.74 -9.23
N LEU A 872 -12.81 32.77 -9.40
CA LEU A 872 -13.59 32.20 -8.29
C LEU A 872 -12.74 31.30 -7.38
N ILE A 873 -11.81 30.55 -7.97
CA ILE A 873 -10.80 29.78 -7.25
C ILE A 873 -9.49 30.59 -7.26
N ASP A 874 -9.00 31.00 -6.09
CA ASP A 874 -7.73 31.73 -5.98
C ASP A 874 -6.53 30.75 -6.01
N ALA A 875 -6.27 30.20 -7.20
CA ALA A 875 -5.23 29.21 -7.43
C ALA A 875 -3.97 29.83 -8.07
N THR A 876 -2.81 29.35 -7.64
CA THR A 876 -1.50 29.65 -8.23
C THR A 876 -0.78 28.36 -8.59
N LEU A 877 -0.47 28.18 -9.88
CA LEU A 877 0.39 27.10 -10.36
C LEU A 877 1.85 27.40 -9.97
N LEU A 878 2.48 26.49 -9.23
CA LEU A 878 3.82 26.63 -8.68
C LEU A 878 4.87 25.89 -9.53
N GLN A 879 4.55 24.69 -10.01
CA GLN A 879 5.42 23.86 -10.83
C GLN A 879 4.61 22.92 -11.73
N GLY A 880 5.14 22.61 -12.92
CA GLY A 880 4.47 21.72 -13.89
C GLY A 880 3.18 22.34 -14.41
N ASP A 881 2.19 21.50 -14.69
CA ASP A 881 0.88 21.90 -15.22
C ASP A 881 -0.26 21.15 -14.50
N TYR A 882 -1.51 21.55 -14.76
CA TYR A 882 -2.73 20.91 -14.29
C TYR A 882 -3.07 19.60 -15.02
N VAL A 883 -2.27 19.17 -15.99
CA VAL A 883 -2.42 17.89 -16.70
C VAL A 883 -1.10 17.13 -16.67
N VAL A 884 -1.10 15.93 -16.10
CA VAL A 884 0.01 14.97 -16.19
C VAL A 884 -0.53 13.59 -16.54
N SER A 885 -0.20 13.10 -17.74
CA SER A 885 -0.90 11.96 -18.36
C SER A 885 0.01 10.80 -18.78
N HIS A 886 1.29 10.84 -18.39
CA HIS A 886 2.33 9.92 -18.83
C HIS A 886 3.19 9.32 -17.71
N ASN A 887 2.89 9.63 -16.45
CA ASN A 887 3.66 9.23 -15.28
C ASN A 887 2.83 8.33 -14.36
N PHE A 888 3.52 7.52 -13.54
CA PHE A 888 2.91 6.95 -12.34
C PHE A 888 3.12 7.92 -11.18
N SER A 889 2.10 8.09 -10.35
CA SER A 889 2.07 9.18 -9.38
C SER A 889 1.17 8.94 -8.18
N TRP A 890 1.36 9.76 -7.16
CA TRP A 890 0.38 10.02 -6.10
C TRP A 890 0.37 11.54 -5.81
N THR A 891 -0.71 12.04 -5.21
CA THR A 891 -0.85 13.46 -4.90
C THR A 891 -0.94 13.68 -3.40
N GLU A 892 -0.08 14.54 -2.88
CA GLU A 892 -0.09 15.05 -1.50
C GLU A 892 -0.93 16.32 -1.44
N PHE A 893 -1.74 16.46 -0.40
CA PHE A 893 -2.49 17.66 -0.05
C PHE A 893 -2.03 18.12 1.33
N ASP A 894 -1.56 19.35 1.40
CA ASP A 894 -1.02 19.97 2.61
C ASP A 894 -1.79 21.26 2.90
N ILE A 895 -2.40 21.34 4.08
CA ILE A 895 -3.13 22.52 4.55
C ILE A 895 -2.25 23.24 5.57
N ASP A 896 -1.83 24.47 5.23
CA ASP A 896 -1.05 25.29 6.15
C ASP A 896 -1.91 25.66 7.39
N PRO A 897 -1.44 25.39 8.62
CA PRO A 897 -2.19 25.67 9.84
C PRO A 897 -2.57 27.15 9.99
N ALA A 898 -1.72 28.08 9.56
CA ALA A 898 -1.88 29.50 9.81
C ALA A 898 -2.72 30.19 8.72
N THR A 899 -2.45 29.89 7.45
CA THR A 899 -3.13 30.54 6.32
C THR A 899 -4.28 29.72 5.77
N GLN A 900 -4.36 28.43 6.12
CA GLN A 900 -5.30 27.47 5.53
C GLN A 900 -5.15 27.35 4.01
N THR A 901 -4.03 27.78 3.44
CA THR A 901 -3.72 27.59 2.02
C THR A 901 -3.53 26.09 1.78
N LEU A 902 -4.26 25.55 0.81
CA LEU A 902 -4.12 24.17 0.36
C LEU A 902 -3.05 24.09 -0.73
N THR A 903 -1.98 23.36 -0.47
CA THR A 903 -0.97 23.00 -1.47
C THR A 903 -1.19 21.57 -1.93
N ALA A 904 -1.40 21.37 -3.22
CA ALA A 904 -1.47 20.04 -3.83
C ALA A 904 -0.18 19.78 -4.61
N THR A 905 0.52 18.68 -4.29
CA THR A 905 1.79 18.28 -4.87
C THR A 905 1.69 16.87 -5.45
N THR A 906 1.79 16.74 -6.77
CA THR A 906 1.85 15.43 -7.42
C THR A 906 3.29 14.98 -7.59
N TYR A 907 3.63 13.89 -6.91
CA TYR A 907 4.91 13.19 -7.06
C TYR A 907 4.77 12.12 -8.14
N GLY A 908 5.73 12.02 -9.05
CA GLY A 908 5.70 11.00 -10.08
C GLY A 908 7.07 10.43 -10.46
N ILE A 909 7.02 9.25 -11.07
CA ILE A 909 8.14 8.56 -11.70
C ILE A 909 7.84 8.33 -13.19
N ASP A 910 8.89 8.00 -13.95
CA ASP A 910 8.72 7.60 -15.35
C ASP A 910 7.93 6.27 -15.40
N ALA A 911 7.02 6.15 -16.36
CA ALA A 911 6.26 4.93 -16.56
C ALA A 911 7.16 3.76 -16.99
N TYR A 912 6.81 2.57 -16.53
CA TYR A 912 7.44 1.30 -16.88
C TYR A 912 6.35 0.26 -17.23
N SER A 913 6.76 -0.91 -17.71
CA SER A 913 5.90 -2.04 -18.07
C SER A 913 6.31 -3.31 -17.34
N GLU A 914 5.43 -4.32 -17.34
CA GLU A 914 5.73 -5.65 -16.80
C GLU A 914 6.99 -6.25 -17.43
N ALA A 915 7.14 -6.12 -18.75
CA ALA A 915 8.31 -6.62 -19.46
C ALA A 915 9.60 -5.91 -19.02
N GLU A 916 9.53 -4.62 -18.69
CA GLU A 916 10.69 -3.85 -18.22
C GLU A 916 11.08 -4.22 -16.79
N VAL A 917 10.11 -4.39 -15.88
CA VAL A 917 10.40 -4.81 -14.51
C VAL A 917 10.90 -6.25 -14.44
N LEU A 918 10.39 -7.17 -15.29
CA LEU A 918 10.91 -8.53 -15.39
C LEU A 918 12.32 -8.56 -16.00
N ALA A 919 12.61 -7.68 -16.95
CA ALA A 919 13.93 -7.61 -17.59
C ALA A 919 15.00 -6.98 -16.69
N ASN A 920 14.65 -5.96 -15.89
CA ASN A 920 15.56 -5.29 -14.98
C ASN A 920 14.81 -4.67 -13.78
N PRO A 921 14.49 -5.47 -12.75
CA PRO A 921 13.72 -4.99 -11.60
C PRO A 921 14.47 -3.89 -10.84
N GLU A 922 15.79 -3.99 -10.70
CA GLU A 922 16.60 -3.00 -9.99
C GLU A 922 16.49 -1.60 -10.59
N ALA A 923 16.48 -1.48 -11.92
CA ALA A 923 16.33 -0.20 -12.60
C ALA A 923 14.96 0.44 -12.34
N VAL A 924 13.90 -0.37 -12.25
CA VAL A 924 12.53 0.10 -11.96
C VAL A 924 12.39 0.47 -10.49
N LEU A 925 12.94 -0.34 -9.58
CA LEU A 925 12.93 -0.09 -8.14
C LEU A 925 13.76 1.16 -7.76
N ALA A 926 14.76 1.52 -8.56
CA ALA A 926 15.60 2.70 -8.36
C ALA A 926 15.03 3.99 -8.98
N LEU A 927 13.79 3.98 -9.49
CA LEU A 927 13.14 5.18 -10.01
C LEU A 927 12.83 6.16 -8.85
N GLU A 928 13.40 7.34 -8.92
CA GLU A 928 13.26 8.38 -7.89
C GLU A 928 12.06 9.28 -8.17
N PRO A 929 11.12 9.42 -7.22
CA PRO A 929 9.98 10.33 -7.34
C PRO A 929 10.40 11.80 -7.44
N ARG A 930 9.68 12.56 -8.28
CA ARG A 930 9.88 14.01 -8.46
C ARG A 930 8.56 14.75 -8.52
N ILE A 931 8.55 16.02 -8.13
CA ILE A 931 7.37 16.89 -8.31
C ILE A 931 7.15 17.11 -9.81
N ILE A 932 6.01 16.65 -10.31
CA ILE A 932 5.59 16.77 -11.71
C ILE A 932 4.44 17.77 -11.89
N SER A 933 3.70 18.07 -10.82
CA SER A 933 2.71 19.15 -10.77
C SER A 933 2.61 19.67 -9.33
N GLN A 934 2.48 20.98 -9.17
CA GLN A 934 2.23 21.59 -7.87
C GLN A 934 1.46 22.90 -8.04
N PHE A 935 0.40 23.07 -7.26
CA PHE A 935 -0.36 24.31 -7.18
C PHE A 935 -0.83 24.58 -5.75
N ALA A 936 -1.09 25.85 -5.45
CA ALA A 936 -1.63 26.29 -4.17
C ALA A 936 -2.97 27.00 -4.39
N VAL A 937 -3.92 26.82 -3.48
CA VAL A 937 -5.23 27.47 -3.48
C VAL A 937 -5.45 28.16 -2.15
N ASN A 938 -5.74 29.47 -2.18
CA ASN A 938 -6.18 30.18 -0.99
C ASN A 938 -7.68 29.94 -0.78
N PRO A 939 -8.12 29.71 0.47
CA PRO A 939 -9.54 29.47 0.73
C PRO A 939 -10.35 30.75 0.46
N SER A 940 -11.51 30.60 -0.19
CA SER A 940 -12.49 31.67 -0.36
C SER A 940 -13.27 31.94 0.94
N GLY A 941 -13.85 33.13 1.05
CA GLY A 941 -14.69 33.52 2.18
C GLY A 941 -13.98 34.31 3.29
N PHE A 942 -12.65 34.45 3.21
CA PHE A 942 -11.85 35.18 4.19
C PHE A 942 -10.90 36.18 3.53
N SER A 943 -10.75 37.37 4.14
CA SER A 943 -9.49 38.11 4.00
C SER A 943 -8.50 37.57 5.05
N ILE A 944 -7.31 37.20 4.62
CA ILE A 944 -6.28 36.63 5.49
C ILE A 944 -5.27 37.72 5.81
N GLU A 945 -5.12 38.05 7.10
CA GLU A 945 -4.05 38.91 7.61
C GLU A 945 -3.18 38.12 8.60
N SER A 946 -1.85 38.15 8.40
CA SER A 946 -0.91 37.45 9.29
C SER A 946 0.23 38.39 9.72
N GLY A 947 0.51 38.41 11.03
CA GLY A 947 1.63 39.08 11.67
C GLY A 947 2.92 38.25 11.65
N ASP A 948 3.97 38.77 12.30
CA ASP A 948 5.22 38.06 12.59
C ASP A 948 5.56 38.08 14.09
N ASP A 949 6.80 37.78 14.51
CA ASP A 949 7.19 37.71 15.94
C ASP A 949 7.38 39.12 16.61
N SER A 950 6.72 40.16 16.09
CA SER A 950 6.88 41.56 16.51
C SER A 950 5.55 42.16 17.01
N ASP A 951 5.60 43.32 17.67
CA ASP A 951 4.38 43.98 18.16
C ASP A 951 3.66 44.72 17.00
N GLU A 952 2.53 44.17 16.55
CA GLU A 952 1.81 44.58 15.34
C GLU A 952 0.51 45.36 15.60
N THR A 953 -0.05 45.93 14.53
CA THR A 953 -1.46 46.34 14.49
C THR A 953 -2.09 45.81 13.22
N LEU A 954 -2.91 44.76 13.36
CA LEU A 954 -3.63 44.10 12.28
C LEU A 954 -5.09 44.57 12.30
N VAL A 955 -5.64 44.87 11.13
CA VAL A 955 -7.00 45.41 11.03
C VAL A 955 -7.63 44.83 9.77
N GLY A 956 -8.63 43.99 10.00
CA GLY A 956 -9.49 43.43 8.98
C GLY A 956 -10.30 44.48 8.21
N ASP A 957 -11.18 43.97 7.36
CA ASP A 957 -12.06 44.76 6.52
C ASP A 957 -13.55 44.52 6.84
N GLN A 958 -14.43 44.66 5.86
CA GLN A 958 -15.88 44.51 6.11
C GLN A 958 -16.42 43.11 5.78
N SER A 959 -15.52 42.17 5.51
CA SER A 959 -15.82 40.77 5.26
C SER A 959 -15.33 39.92 6.42
N ALA A 960 -15.80 38.67 6.53
CA ALA A 960 -15.20 37.70 7.44
C ALA A 960 -13.68 37.61 7.20
N ASN A 961 -12.90 37.66 8.27
CA ASN A 961 -11.45 37.69 8.22
C ASN A 961 -10.87 36.56 9.06
N ARG A 962 -9.72 36.04 8.64
CA ARG A 962 -8.86 35.24 9.51
C ARG A 962 -7.61 36.04 9.80
N ILE A 963 -7.43 36.43 11.05
CA ILE A 963 -6.32 37.27 11.48
C ILE A 963 -5.49 36.54 12.52
N ASN A 964 -4.19 36.39 12.24
CA ASN A 964 -3.25 35.75 13.17
C ASN A 964 -2.14 36.75 13.55
N GLY A 965 -2.03 37.08 14.84
CA GLY A 965 -0.97 37.95 15.39
C GLY A 965 0.41 37.30 15.40
N ALA A 966 0.47 35.98 15.49
CA ALA A 966 1.68 35.17 15.65
C ALA A 966 2.37 35.36 17.02
N GLY A 967 3.38 36.21 17.14
CA GLY A 967 4.08 36.40 18.42
C GLY A 967 4.44 37.87 18.63
N GLY A 968 4.46 38.35 19.87
CA GLY A 968 4.50 39.78 20.13
C GLY A 968 3.32 40.22 20.98
N SER A 969 3.21 41.51 21.29
CA SER A 969 2.03 42.04 21.99
C SER A 969 1.20 42.89 21.04
N ASP A 970 0.24 42.27 20.40
CA ASP A 970 -0.44 42.77 19.23
C ASP A 970 -1.69 43.58 19.53
N THR A 971 -2.14 44.33 18.53
CA THR A 971 -3.46 44.95 18.52
C THR A 971 -4.20 44.51 17.26
N VAL A 972 -5.16 43.62 17.42
CA VAL A 972 -5.95 43.05 16.32
C VAL A 972 -7.40 43.54 16.38
N ALA A 973 -7.98 43.84 15.22
CA ALA A 973 -9.40 44.14 15.06
C ALA A 973 -9.91 43.53 13.76
N GLY A 974 -10.98 42.73 13.79
CA GLY A 974 -11.61 42.16 12.59
C GLY A 974 -12.39 43.18 11.74
N ASP A 975 -12.91 44.23 12.38
CA ASP A 975 -13.71 45.31 11.77
C ASP A 975 -15.20 44.99 11.60
N LEU A 976 -15.69 44.48 10.47
CA LEU A 976 -17.06 43.96 10.35
C LEU A 976 -17.01 42.60 9.67
N GLY A 977 -17.92 41.70 10.04
CA GLY A 977 -17.96 40.36 9.47
C GLY A 977 -17.75 39.35 10.58
N ASP A 978 -17.98 38.07 10.29
CA ASP A 978 -17.79 37.00 11.26
C ASP A 978 -16.31 36.60 11.22
N ASP A 979 -15.52 37.13 12.16
CA ASP A 979 -14.07 37.09 12.11
C ASP A 979 -13.50 35.96 12.99
N VAL A 980 -12.42 35.33 12.53
CA VAL A 980 -11.60 34.41 13.35
C VAL A 980 -10.28 35.09 13.67
N ILE A 981 -10.05 35.36 14.95
CA ILE A 981 -8.87 36.09 15.42
C ILE A 981 -8.07 35.22 16.37
N LEU A 982 -6.80 35.01 16.03
CA LEU A 982 -5.80 34.32 16.85
C LEU A 982 -4.75 35.36 17.30
N GLY A 983 -4.62 35.59 18.61
CA GLY A 983 -3.60 36.49 19.17
C GLY A 983 -2.21 35.90 19.04
N GLY A 984 -2.00 34.73 19.65
CA GLY A 984 -0.74 33.99 19.56
C GLY A 984 0.09 34.13 20.84
N ASP A 985 1.41 34.29 20.73
CA ASP A 985 2.31 34.41 21.89
C ASP A 985 2.49 35.88 22.31
N GLY A 986 1.98 36.30 23.47
CA GLY A 986 2.26 37.58 24.12
C GLY A 986 1.02 38.22 24.73
N ASP A 987 1.14 39.44 25.28
CA ASP A 987 -0.01 40.13 25.91
C ASP A 987 -0.80 40.94 24.86
N ASP A 988 -1.87 40.37 24.30
CA ASP A 988 -2.57 40.90 23.13
C ASP A 988 -3.80 41.77 23.44
N VAL A 989 -4.20 42.56 22.44
CA VAL A 989 -5.46 43.31 22.43
C VAL A 989 -6.28 42.93 21.22
N LEU A 990 -7.23 42.02 21.41
CA LEU A 990 -8.06 41.43 20.36
C LEU A 990 -9.49 42.00 20.41
N ARG A 991 -10.04 42.29 19.23
CA ARG A 991 -11.43 42.75 19.08
C ARG A 991 -12.04 42.11 17.85
N GLY A 992 -13.24 41.58 17.99
CA GLY A 992 -14.00 41.05 16.86
C GLY A 992 -14.27 42.18 15.87
N ASP A 993 -15.01 43.18 16.32
CA ASP A 993 -15.25 44.37 15.49
C ASP A 993 -14.16 45.48 15.54
N GLY A 994 -14.45 46.58 14.84
CA GLY A 994 -13.59 47.74 14.62
C GLY A 994 -12.86 48.33 15.83
N ASN A 995 -11.70 48.94 15.55
CA ASN A 995 -10.69 49.41 16.50
C ASN A 995 -11.11 50.64 17.37
N THR A 996 -12.40 51.00 17.43
CA THR A 996 -12.87 52.10 18.29
C THR A 996 -13.86 51.65 19.34
N ARG A 997 -13.56 51.93 20.62
CA ARG A 997 -14.44 51.68 21.77
C ARG A 997 -15.70 52.57 21.81
N LYS A 998 -16.08 53.22 20.70
CA LYS A 998 -17.28 54.05 20.65
C LYS A 998 -18.34 53.30 19.87
N SER A 999 -19.41 52.95 20.59
CA SER A 999 -20.72 52.65 20.05
C SER A 999 -21.15 53.80 19.14
N ASP A 1000 -20.85 53.73 17.85
CA ASP A 1000 -21.31 54.71 16.87
C ASP A 1000 -22.79 54.48 16.59
N SER A 1001 -23.63 54.73 17.59
CA SER A 1001 -25.07 54.96 17.46
C SER A 1001 -25.84 53.93 16.62
N GLY A 1002 -25.78 52.66 17.02
CA GLY A 1002 -26.68 51.60 16.55
C GLY A 1002 -26.01 50.22 16.52
N GLY A 1003 -25.60 49.68 17.67
CA GLY A 1003 -24.97 48.36 17.82
C GLY A 1003 -25.87 47.21 17.36
N ARG A 1004 -25.85 46.92 16.05
CA ARG A 1004 -26.52 45.78 15.39
C ARG A 1004 -25.84 45.39 14.06
N ASN A 1005 -24.64 45.89 13.83
CA ASN A 1005 -23.89 45.68 12.59
C ASN A 1005 -22.46 45.30 13.00
N GLY A 1006 -22.30 44.20 13.72
CA GLY A 1006 -21.04 43.46 13.92
C GLY A 1006 -21.31 41.98 13.60
N GLY A 1007 -20.26 41.18 13.45
CA GLY A 1007 -20.39 39.74 13.15
C GLY A 1007 -20.36 38.86 14.40
N ASP A 1008 -20.70 37.59 14.23
CA ASP A 1008 -20.55 36.59 15.28
C ASP A 1008 -19.09 36.09 15.22
N ASP A 1009 -18.26 36.55 16.16
CA ASP A 1009 -16.79 36.42 16.08
C ASP A 1009 -16.24 35.27 16.93
N ILE A 1010 -15.13 34.67 16.47
CA ILE A 1010 -14.38 33.65 17.21
C ILE A 1010 -12.99 34.20 17.53
N ILE A 1011 -12.71 34.41 18.82
CA ILE A 1011 -11.46 35.03 19.26
C ILE A 1011 -10.74 34.14 20.26
N ARG A 1012 -9.46 33.85 19.97
CA ARG A 1012 -8.54 33.12 20.86
C ARG A 1012 -7.35 34.00 21.23
N GLY A 1013 -7.15 34.20 22.53
CA GLY A 1013 -6.04 34.96 23.10
C GLY A 1013 -4.68 34.33 22.78
N GLY A 1014 -4.55 33.05 23.07
CA GLY A 1014 -3.28 32.33 22.95
C GLY A 1014 -2.54 32.34 24.28
N ALA A 1015 -1.23 32.61 24.27
CA ALA A 1015 -0.39 32.57 25.46
C ALA A 1015 -0.01 33.98 25.92
N GLY A 1016 -0.50 34.43 27.06
CA GLY A 1016 -0.20 35.76 27.61
C GLY A 1016 -1.37 36.29 28.42
N ASN A 1017 -1.33 37.56 28.82
CA ASN A 1017 -2.43 38.19 29.56
C ASN A 1017 -3.19 39.12 28.62
N ASP A 1018 -4.25 38.59 28.04
CA ASP A 1018 -4.91 39.18 26.89
C ASP A 1018 -6.08 40.08 27.27
N ARG A 1019 -6.44 40.94 26.31
CA ARG A 1019 -7.62 41.79 26.39
C ARG A 1019 -8.51 41.55 25.18
N ILE A 1020 -9.56 40.78 25.40
CA ILE A 1020 -10.46 40.28 24.36
C ILE A 1020 -11.81 40.98 24.47
N GLY A 1021 -12.33 41.50 23.37
CA GLY A 1021 -13.67 42.07 23.33
C GLY A 1021 -14.44 41.64 22.08
N GLY A 1022 -15.53 40.89 22.25
CA GLY A 1022 -16.40 40.39 21.18
C GLY A 1022 -16.96 41.53 20.33
N LYS A 1023 -17.75 42.42 20.98
CA LYS A 1023 -18.38 43.65 20.45
C LYS A 1023 -19.85 43.44 20.14
N SER A 1024 -20.28 43.39 18.88
CA SER A 1024 -21.70 43.19 18.56
C SER A 1024 -21.83 41.88 17.80
N GLY A 1025 -22.58 40.93 18.31
CA GLY A 1025 -22.58 39.58 17.74
C GLY A 1025 -22.75 38.57 18.85
N ASN A 1026 -23.08 37.32 18.52
CA ASN A 1026 -23.01 36.23 19.47
C ASN A 1026 -21.62 35.60 19.37
N ASP A 1027 -20.71 36.06 20.23
CA ASP A 1027 -19.29 35.80 20.07
C ASP A 1027 -18.83 34.59 20.89
N ILE A 1028 -17.74 33.96 20.45
CA ILE A 1028 -17.08 32.87 21.17
C ILE A 1028 -15.65 33.30 21.50
N LEU A 1029 -15.40 33.52 22.79
CA LEU A 1029 -14.19 34.17 23.29
C LEU A 1029 -13.41 33.25 24.24
N PHE A 1030 -12.19 32.91 23.84
CA PHE A 1030 -11.25 32.11 24.62
C PHE A 1030 -10.03 32.94 25.03
N GLY A 1031 -9.72 33.02 26.32
CA GLY A 1031 -8.46 33.61 26.80
C GLY A 1031 -7.25 32.68 26.60
N ASP A 1032 -7.49 31.37 26.64
CA ASP A 1032 -6.49 30.32 26.55
C ASP A 1032 -5.50 30.32 27.73
N ALA A 1033 -4.29 30.89 27.65
CA ALA A 1033 -3.28 30.74 28.69
C ALA A 1033 -2.72 32.07 29.24
N GLY A 1034 -3.20 32.49 30.41
CA GLY A 1034 -2.65 33.57 31.24
C GLY A 1034 -3.75 34.23 32.07
N ASP A 1035 -3.51 35.40 32.67
CA ASP A 1035 -4.55 36.10 33.45
C ASP A 1035 -5.29 37.12 32.55
N ASP A 1036 -6.39 36.71 31.93
CA ASP A 1036 -7.05 37.42 30.83
C ASP A 1036 -8.18 38.35 31.28
N ALA A 1037 -8.52 39.30 30.40
CA ALA A 1037 -9.70 40.16 30.54
C ALA A 1037 -10.58 40.09 29.30
N ILE A 1038 -11.75 39.47 29.45
CA ILE A 1038 -12.70 39.17 28.37
C ILE A 1038 -14.00 39.97 28.57
N TRP A 1039 -14.48 40.58 27.48
CA TRP A 1039 -15.77 41.28 27.37
C TRP A 1039 -16.57 40.70 26.21
N GLY A 1040 -17.76 40.14 26.46
CA GLY A 1040 -18.69 39.73 25.41
C GLY A 1040 -19.22 40.94 24.62
N ASP A 1041 -19.72 41.91 25.37
CA ASP A 1041 -20.34 43.18 24.94
C ASP A 1041 -21.84 43.06 24.57
N ASP A 1042 -22.24 43.10 23.29
CA ASP A 1042 -23.65 43.07 22.86
C ASP A 1042 -23.95 41.75 22.10
N GLY A 1043 -24.64 40.80 22.73
CA GLY A 1043 -25.12 39.57 22.08
C GLY A 1043 -25.11 38.39 23.04
N ASP A 1044 -25.55 37.20 22.61
CA ASP A 1044 -25.57 36.02 23.46
C ASP A 1044 -24.21 35.29 23.37
N ASP A 1045 -23.28 35.62 24.25
CA ASP A 1045 -21.86 35.25 24.07
C ASP A 1045 -21.45 33.99 24.85
N ILE A 1046 -20.39 33.31 24.39
CA ILE A 1046 -19.71 32.22 25.11
C ILE A 1046 -18.31 32.66 25.52
N LEU A 1047 -18.05 32.72 26.83
CA LEU A 1047 -16.76 33.18 27.37
C LEU A 1047 -16.08 32.07 28.16
N ARG A 1048 -14.84 31.75 27.80
CA ARG A 1048 -13.95 30.85 28.57
C ARG A 1048 -12.61 31.53 28.84
N GLY A 1049 -12.25 31.64 30.11
CA GLY A 1049 -10.95 32.19 30.52
C GLY A 1049 -9.78 31.31 30.08
N GLY A 1050 -9.82 30.03 30.49
CA GLY A 1050 -8.74 29.09 30.20
C GLY A 1050 -7.80 28.96 31.40
N LEU A 1051 -6.51 28.73 31.17
CA LEU A 1051 -5.49 28.58 32.20
C LEU A 1051 -5.10 29.94 32.80
N GLY A 1052 -5.56 30.25 34.01
CA GLY A 1052 -5.16 31.45 34.73
C GLY A 1052 -6.20 31.91 35.74
N ASN A 1053 -6.17 33.20 36.10
CA ASN A 1053 -7.22 33.79 36.93
C ASN A 1053 -7.89 34.93 36.17
N ASP A 1054 -8.92 34.58 35.43
CA ASP A 1054 -9.43 35.46 34.40
C ASP A 1054 -10.53 36.38 34.91
N ARG A 1055 -10.82 37.40 34.11
CA ARG A 1055 -11.89 38.36 34.38
C ARG A 1055 -12.85 38.38 33.21
N LEU A 1056 -14.00 37.75 33.40
CA LEU A 1056 -15.05 37.60 32.41
C LEU A 1056 -16.20 38.57 32.69
N THR A 1057 -16.60 39.35 31.68
CA THR A 1057 -17.74 40.27 31.72
C THR A 1057 -18.61 39.96 30.51
N GLY A 1058 -19.88 39.63 30.73
CA GLY A 1058 -20.83 39.35 29.66
C GLY A 1058 -21.15 40.61 28.88
N ASP A 1059 -21.84 41.56 29.54
CA ASP A 1059 -22.29 42.81 28.93
C ASP A 1059 -21.38 44.01 29.25
N ASP A 1060 -21.20 44.96 28.32
CA ASP A 1060 -20.50 46.23 28.66
C ASP A 1060 -21.31 47.05 29.68
N PHE A 1061 -20.60 47.68 30.61
CA PHE A 1061 -21.12 48.68 31.56
C PHE A 1061 -21.82 49.88 30.87
N SER A 1062 -21.70 50.03 29.54
CA SER A 1062 -22.31 51.10 28.76
C SER A 1062 -23.70 50.78 28.19
N GLY A 1063 -24.17 49.54 28.29
CA GLY A 1063 -25.56 49.16 27.99
C GLY A 1063 -25.74 48.00 27.00
N GLY A 1064 -24.79 47.05 26.95
CA GLY A 1064 -24.97 45.79 26.24
C GLY A 1064 -26.08 44.92 26.84
N GLN A 1065 -26.57 43.97 26.04
CA GLN A 1065 -27.64 43.04 26.38
C GLN A 1065 -27.35 41.69 25.70
N GLY A 1066 -27.34 40.63 26.49
CA GLY A 1066 -27.08 39.26 26.05
C GLY A 1066 -27.62 38.21 27.01
N ALA A 1067 -27.70 36.96 26.56
CA ALA A 1067 -27.83 35.77 27.41
C ALA A 1067 -26.57 34.93 27.31
N ASP A 1068 -25.62 35.20 28.21
CA ASP A 1068 -24.26 34.71 28.07
C ASP A 1068 -24.02 33.36 28.75
N ILE A 1069 -23.02 32.63 28.27
CA ILE A 1069 -22.52 31.39 28.86
C ILE A 1069 -21.08 31.57 29.32
N PHE A 1070 -20.87 31.51 30.63
CA PHE A 1070 -19.53 31.50 31.22
C PHE A 1070 -19.06 30.07 31.43
N VAL A 1071 -17.97 29.67 30.78
CA VAL A 1071 -17.51 28.28 30.74
C VAL A 1071 -16.48 28.03 31.83
N LEU A 1072 -16.67 26.97 32.62
CA LEU A 1072 -15.75 26.56 33.69
C LEU A 1072 -15.28 25.12 33.47
N ALA A 1073 -13.97 24.90 33.61
CA ALA A 1073 -13.37 23.57 33.70
C ALA A 1073 -12.49 23.42 34.96
N ALA A 1074 -12.16 22.18 35.30
CA ALA A 1074 -11.27 21.88 36.43
C ALA A 1074 -9.80 21.96 35.99
N GLY A 1075 -8.92 22.49 36.84
CA GLY A 1075 -7.49 22.65 36.54
C GLY A 1075 -7.14 23.92 35.77
N GLU A 1076 -8.12 24.80 35.53
CA GLU A 1076 -7.96 26.04 34.77
C GLU A 1076 -7.65 27.26 35.63
N GLY A 1077 -7.93 27.21 36.94
CA GLY A 1077 -7.60 28.29 37.86
C GLY A 1077 -8.85 28.92 38.49
N THR A 1078 -8.83 30.21 38.80
CA THR A 1078 -9.92 30.88 39.53
C THR A 1078 -10.40 32.16 38.85
N ASP A 1079 -11.51 32.05 38.12
CA ASP A 1079 -12.04 33.16 37.34
C ASP A 1079 -12.92 34.09 38.16
N THR A 1080 -13.06 35.32 37.70
CA THR A 1080 -13.98 36.32 38.25
C THR A 1080 -15.00 36.73 37.20
N ILE A 1081 -16.23 36.25 37.36
CA ILE A 1081 -17.39 36.67 36.57
C ILE A 1081 -17.98 37.94 37.20
N VAL A 1082 -18.11 39.00 36.41
CA VAL A 1082 -18.27 40.36 36.92
C VAL A 1082 -19.72 40.79 37.09
N ASP A 1083 -20.59 40.35 36.20
CA ASP A 1083 -21.92 40.92 35.97
C ASP A 1083 -23.05 39.90 35.75
N PHE A 1084 -22.76 38.59 35.81
CA PHE A 1084 -23.72 37.48 35.74
C PHE A 1084 -25.17 37.83 36.12
N GLU A 1085 -26.10 37.76 35.19
CA GLU A 1085 -27.52 38.01 35.38
C GLU A 1085 -28.30 36.70 35.59
N ILE A 1086 -28.80 36.51 36.81
CA ILE A 1086 -29.54 35.29 37.18
C ILE A 1086 -30.79 35.10 36.31
N GLY A 1087 -30.86 33.93 35.67
CA GLY A 1087 -32.00 33.52 34.85
C GLY A 1087 -32.00 34.09 33.43
N ILE A 1088 -30.93 34.80 33.08
CA ILE A 1088 -30.58 35.17 31.71
C ILE A 1088 -29.31 34.38 31.35
N ASP A 1089 -28.24 34.57 32.11
CA ASP A 1089 -26.94 33.91 31.87
C ASP A 1089 -26.89 32.50 32.45
N LEU A 1090 -25.97 31.70 31.89
CA LEU A 1090 -25.69 30.33 32.28
C LEU A 1090 -24.20 30.10 32.56
N ILE A 1091 -23.91 29.03 33.29
CA ILE A 1091 -22.55 28.53 33.51
C ILE A 1091 -22.39 27.19 32.79
N GLY A 1092 -21.54 27.15 31.78
CA GLY A 1092 -21.17 25.91 31.07
C GLY A 1092 -20.15 25.10 31.87
N LEU A 1093 -20.40 23.80 32.08
CA LEU A 1093 -19.49 22.89 32.78
C LEU A 1093 -18.87 21.88 31.79
N VAL A 1094 -17.55 21.94 31.63
CA VAL A 1094 -16.80 21.12 30.66
C VAL A 1094 -16.36 19.78 31.27
N GLY A 1095 -16.20 18.77 30.40
CA GLY A 1095 -15.65 17.46 30.77
C GLY A 1095 -16.60 16.67 31.66
N THR A 1096 -16.11 16.18 32.81
CA THR A 1096 -16.90 15.34 33.73
C THR A 1096 -17.63 16.13 34.83
N LEU A 1097 -17.60 17.47 34.77
CA LEU A 1097 -18.22 18.34 35.77
C LEU A 1097 -19.75 18.34 35.65
N THR A 1098 -20.42 18.21 36.79
CA THR A 1098 -21.88 18.30 36.91
C THR A 1098 -22.26 19.18 38.10
N TYR A 1099 -23.44 19.81 38.04
CA TYR A 1099 -23.96 20.67 39.12
C TYR A 1099 -23.88 20.01 40.50
N ASN A 1100 -24.20 18.71 40.58
CA ASN A 1100 -24.23 17.97 41.85
C ASN A 1100 -22.85 17.75 42.49
N GLN A 1101 -21.76 17.98 41.75
CA GLN A 1101 -20.40 17.90 42.26
C GLN A 1101 -19.87 19.27 42.76
N LEU A 1102 -20.56 20.36 42.45
CA LEU A 1102 -20.13 21.71 42.80
C LEU A 1102 -20.47 22.09 44.24
N ILE A 1103 -19.60 22.89 44.85
CA ILE A 1103 -19.78 23.49 46.17
C ILE A 1103 -19.96 25.00 45.99
N LEU A 1104 -21.17 25.49 46.21
CA LEU A 1104 -21.49 26.92 46.17
C LEU A 1104 -21.28 27.56 47.55
N GLY A 1105 -20.30 28.46 47.65
CA GLY A 1105 -19.96 29.21 48.85
C GLY A 1105 -20.33 30.69 48.75
N GLN A 1106 -20.66 31.34 49.88
CA GLN A 1106 -20.84 32.79 49.91
C GLN A 1106 -19.64 33.46 50.57
N SER A 1107 -19.01 34.40 49.86
CA SER A 1107 -17.93 35.23 50.38
C SER A 1107 -18.27 36.73 50.25
N GLY A 1108 -18.71 37.34 51.35
CA GLY A 1108 -19.13 38.73 51.35
C GLY A 1108 -20.38 38.95 50.50
N LYS A 1109 -20.24 39.65 49.37
CA LYS A 1109 -21.31 39.85 48.37
C LYS A 1109 -21.19 38.93 47.16
N ASN A 1110 -20.16 38.10 47.09
CA ASN A 1110 -19.84 37.28 45.92
C ASN A 1110 -20.12 35.81 46.24
N THR A 1111 -20.43 35.04 45.21
CA THR A 1111 -20.53 33.58 45.28
C THR A 1111 -19.23 32.96 44.79
N THR A 1112 -18.78 31.89 45.43
CA THR A 1112 -17.66 31.05 44.97
C THR A 1112 -18.22 29.72 44.47
N VAL A 1113 -17.80 29.29 43.28
CA VAL A 1113 -18.09 27.98 42.69
C VAL A 1113 -16.84 27.12 42.81
N SER A 1114 -16.93 25.97 43.46
CA SER A 1114 -15.77 25.11 43.75
C SER A 1114 -16.03 23.65 43.38
N PHE A 1115 -14.99 22.92 42.97
CA PHE A 1115 -15.00 21.47 42.76
C PHE A 1115 -13.83 20.84 43.53
N GLY A 1116 -14.12 19.89 44.43
CA GLY A 1116 -13.10 19.37 45.34
C GLY A 1116 -12.50 20.46 46.24
N ASP A 1117 -11.18 20.63 46.18
CA ASP A 1117 -10.43 21.67 46.91
C ASP A 1117 -10.14 22.93 46.07
N GLU A 1118 -10.56 22.94 44.79
CA GLU A 1118 -10.33 24.01 43.83
C GLU A 1118 -11.51 25.00 43.79
N THR A 1119 -11.22 26.30 43.64
CA THR A 1119 -12.24 27.30 43.35
C THR A 1119 -12.19 27.61 41.86
N LEU A 1120 -13.24 27.27 41.13
CA LEU A 1120 -13.32 27.46 39.69
C LEU A 1120 -13.64 28.92 39.35
N ALA A 1121 -14.60 29.52 40.07
CA ALA A 1121 -15.01 30.90 39.78
C ALA A 1121 -15.53 31.67 41.01
N ILE A 1122 -15.48 33.00 40.90
CA ILE A 1122 -16.04 33.98 41.83
C ILE A 1122 -17.06 34.84 41.07
N LEU A 1123 -18.35 34.65 41.33
CA LEU A 1123 -19.42 35.47 40.77
C LEU A 1123 -19.63 36.73 41.61
N SER A 1124 -19.41 37.88 41.01
CA SER A 1124 -19.49 39.17 41.68
C SER A 1124 -20.92 39.59 41.98
N LYS A 1125 -21.19 40.01 43.23
CA LYS A 1125 -22.52 40.51 43.67
C LYS A 1125 -23.68 39.51 43.55
N ILE A 1126 -23.40 38.22 43.37
CA ILE A 1126 -24.40 37.15 43.36
C ILE A 1126 -24.57 36.54 44.74
N THR A 1127 -25.81 36.18 45.07
CA THR A 1127 -26.12 35.42 46.29
C THR A 1127 -26.13 33.94 45.95
N ALA A 1128 -25.38 33.11 46.68
CA ALA A 1128 -25.18 31.71 46.35
C ALA A 1128 -26.49 30.89 46.29
N THR A 1129 -27.51 31.29 47.04
CA THR A 1129 -28.83 30.62 47.05
C THR A 1129 -29.70 30.93 45.84
N ASP A 1130 -29.32 31.91 45.03
CA ASP A 1130 -30.06 32.29 43.83
C ASP A 1130 -29.58 31.50 42.59
N LEU A 1131 -28.42 30.83 42.67
CA LEU A 1131 -27.96 29.88 41.67
C LEU A 1131 -28.57 28.50 41.92
N THR A 1132 -29.27 27.98 40.93
CA THR A 1132 -29.90 26.64 40.98
C THR A 1132 -29.32 25.75 39.89
N GLU A 1133 -29.74 24.48 39.81
CA GLU A 1133 -29.31 23.59 38.72
C GLU A 1133 -29.60 24.19 37.34
N ASP A 1134 -30.70 24.95 37.20
CA ASP A 1134 -31.07 25.64 35.96
C ASP A 1134 -30.09 26.76 35.55
N SER A 1135 -29.15 27.15 36.42
CA SER A 1135 -28.09 28.12 36.10
C SER A 1135 -26.87 27.46 35.46
N PHE A 1136 -26.85 26.13 35.28
CA PHE A 1136 -25.69 25.37 34.80
C PHE A 1136 -26.05 24.44 33.63
N LEU A 1137 -25.14 24.30 32.69
CA LEU A 1137 -25.20 23.34 31.59
C LEU A 1137 -24.11 22.27 31.81
N ALA A 1138 -24.51 20.99 31.91
CA ALA A 1138 -23.57 19.88 32.10
C ALA A 1138 -23.11 19.30 30.75
N ASN A 1139 -21.88 18.76 30.71
CA ASN A 1139 -21.23 18.29 29.48
C ASN A 1139 -21.24 19.37 28.39
N PHE A 1140 -21.11 20.63 28.79
CA PHE A 1140 -21.12 21.74 27.86
C PHE A 1140 -19.81 21.70 27.08
N VAL A 1141 -19.93 21.55 25.77
CA VAL A 1141 -18.84 21.74 24.82
C VAL A 1141 -19.19 23.03 24.09
N PRO A 1142 -18.36 24.09 24.23
CA PRO A 1142 -18.52 25.28 23.38
C PRO A 1142 -18.44 24.81 21.93
N THR A 1143 -19.54 24.86 21.20
CA THR A 1143 -19.55 24.60 19.75
C THR A 1143 -19.21 25.91 19.09
N VAL A 1144 -18.06 25.94 18.40
CA VAL A 1144 -17.68 26.99 17.48
C VAL A 1144 -18.54 26.93 16.24
#